data_AF-A0A814TB55-F1
#
_entry.id   AF-A0A814TB55-F1
#
_cell.length_a   1.000
_cell.length_b   1.000
_cell.length_c   1.000
_cell.angle_alpha   90.00
_cell.angle_beta   90.00
_cell.angle_gamma   90.00
#
_symmetry.space_group_name_H-M   'P 1'
#
loop_
_entity.id
_entity.type
_entity.pdbx_description
1 polymer ?
#
loop_
_entity_poly.entity_id
_entity_poly.type
_entity_poly.pdbx_seq_one_letter_code
_entity_poly.pdbx_strand_id
1 'polypeptide(L)'
;MSQTNESSSTSELLEELNHDSVTPKSQIDNISNEINQCDDGEQNITTDQSLSSTINDFDEKECILCLKLIPKMNYETHVQSCLPTTPNSYQPKTTNQLKHDVCFNCSSIVNMNDDSGFLIPCRFHHLYCFQCLYKSMNEYLISKTIPMCHKIHCNYQLSRYDLACIPLTQRMYQRLLSLIQNQQRPQCPRCHFYIGFKNINDLDEHIEFCHPEDFLLCEYCYCPQKITLYEEHSQQCHHDQTGRQQKLVEFILSRTKYPFSVQQIEFFIETQKKTKKILNALNIVEQLAEFDDIFPMELPTHDCDICMESCLFDDIFVFGCDQSHKLCYQCYEKSFRNQMVTNKILTCALCSYQLQYGELKQLRISSEELDQFIQYQIQKTFDRCYANETRALIKCPNQQCSWAFEPNDLNERFHVICQLCQKEFCSLCNQQYHYRTDCQQLILITERWFFWCNSERGRYLTERAGQDADYAARLDEYEREQAKNRQRNEELRHRYDTAVEDENYKSRNCRHCPSCNRVVERMEGCESMICGQDYHGGNIQSGCGEEFTWNEAEQYQASSVRKSTETINDLPRPESSLIVHDNITCDGCHEIVRGIRFDCVHCPSLIFCEKCEQRFTLAHSNENRNAGQQQHVFRLIMTPFDEIL
;
A
#
# COMPACT_ATOMS: atom_id res chain seq x y z
N MET A 1 20.37 -6.61 64.12
CA MET A 1 19.27 -6.35 65.08
C MET A 1 18.00 -6.40 64.24
N SER A 2 17.11 -7.39 64.41
CA SER A 2 16.13 -7.51 65.51
C SER A 2 14.99 -6.48 65.36
N GLN A 3 13.70 -6.83 65.37
CA GLN A 3 13.08 -8.17 65.48
C GLN A 3 11.62 -8.18 64.98
N THR A 4 11.13 -9.40 64.77
CA THR A 4 9.74 -9.91 64.59
C THR A 4 8.52 -9.07 65.00
N ASN A 5 7.39 -9.29 64.30
CA ASN A 5 6.08 -9.80 64.80
C ASN A 5 5.07 -9.82 63.61
N GLU A 6 4.27 -10.87 63.32
CA GLU A 6 3.15 -11.53 64.05
C GLU A 6 1.82 -10.73 64.05
N SER A 7 0.60 -11.32 63.96
CA SER A 7 0.12 -12.69 63.59
C SER A 7 -1.44 -12.72 63.47
N SER A 8 -2.03 -13.82 62.95
CA SER A 8 -3.44 -14.34 63.01
C SER A 8 -3.95 -14.87 61.64
N SER A 9 -4.60 -16.04 61.39
CA SER A 9 -5.52 -16.96 62.11
C SER A 9 -6.98 -16.46 62.27
N THR A 10 -8.08 -17.22 62.09
CA THR A 10 -8.38 -18.64 61.71
C THR A 10 -9.37 -18.65 60.49
N SER A 11 -10.14 -19.64 60.01
CA SER A 11 -10.52 -21.07 60.27
C SER A 11 -10.91 -21.70 58.88
N GLU A 12 -11.15 -23.00 58.58
CA GLU A 12 -11.57 -24.26 59.23
C GLU A 12 -13.08 -24.60 59.20
N LEU A 13 -13.40 -25.90 58.92
CA LEU A 13 -14.73 -26.57 58.74
C LEU A 13 -15.46 -26.29 57.38
N LEU A 14 -16.08 -27.26 56.68
CA LEU A 14 -16.70 -28.55 57.07
C LEU A 14 -16.56 -29.65 55.98
N GLU A 15 -17.01 -30.89 56.27
CA GLU A 15 -16.76 -32.13 55.51
C GLU A 15 -17.94 -32.65 54.65
N GLU A 16 -17.58 -33.45 53.64
CA GLU A 16 -18.24 -34.63 53.01
C GLU A 16 -19.79 -34.76 52.85
N LEU A 17 -20.19 -35.27 51.67
CA LEU A 17 -20.86 -36.59 51.56
C LEU A 17 -20.80 -37.16 50.12
N ASN A 18 -20.86 -38.49 49.99
CA ASN A 18 -20.77 -39.23 48.73
C ASN A 18 -22.15 -39.58 48.15
N HIS A 19 -22.24 -39.84 46.83
CA HIS A 19 -22.66 -41.17 46.31
C HIS A 19 -22.59 -41.33 44.77
N ASP A 20 -22.11 -42.51 44.37
CA ASP A 20 -22.52 -43.39 43.26
C ASP A 20 -22.60 -42.88 41.79
N SER A 21 -21.54 -43.21 41.06
CA SER A 21 -21.53 -43.87 39.74
C SER A 21 -22.83 -44.14 38.97
N VAL A 22 -22.81 -43.90 37.66
CA VAL A 22 -22.98 -44.94 36.61
C VAL A 22 -22.55 -44.40 35.24
N THR A 23 -21.93 -45.24 34.39
CA THR A 23 -21.69 -44.95 32.96
C THR A 23 -22.62 -45.78 32.08
N PRO A 24 -22.94 -45.30 30.87
CA PRO A 24 -22.82 -46.17 29.71
C PRO A 24 -22.10 -45.51 28.51
N LYS A 25 -21.67 -46.35 27.56
CA LYS A 25 -21.08 -45.94 26.27
C LYS A 25 -22.12 -46.07 25.14
N SER A 26 -22.07 -45.13 24.20
CA SER A 26 -22.40 -45.30 22.78
C SER A 26 -21.56 -44.25 22.02
N GLN A 27 -20.72 -44.56 21.02
CA GLN A 27 -20.95 -45.27 19.76
C GLN A 27 -22.13 -44.74 18.94
N ILE A 28 -21.80 -44.00 17.89
CA ILE A 28 -22.16 -44.32 16.49
C ILE A 28 -21.26 -43.48 15.57
N ASP A 29 -20.79 -44.09 14.49
CA ASP A 29 -19.97 -43.46 13.45
C ASP A 29 -20.84 -42.89 12.30
N ASN A 30 -20.25 -42.00 11.50
CA ASN A 30 -20.68 -41.59 10.15
C ASN A 30 -22.04 -40.87 10.01
N ILE A 31 -22.02 -39.78 9.23
CA ILE A 31 -22.58 -39.78 7.86
C ILE A 31 -22.01 -38.57 7.11
N SER A 32 -21.69 -38.77 5.84
CA SER A 32 -21.35 -37.72 4.87
C SER A 32 -22.23 -37.89 3.64
N ASN A 33 -22.54 -36.78 2.97
CA ASN A 33 -23.06 -36.65 1.61
C ASN A 33 -24.54 -37.00 1.33
N GLU A 34 -24.98 -36.48 0.18
CA GLU A 34 -26.27 -36.65 -0.51
C GLU A 34 -27.47 -36.00 0.21
N ILE A 35 -28.40 -35.30 -0.46
CA ILE A 35 -29.05 -35.47 -1.79
C ILE A 35 -29.07 -34.06 -2.49
N ASN A 36 -28.65 -33.85 -3.76
CA ASN A 36 -29.26 -34.21 -5.07
C ASN A 36 -30.73 -33.72 -5.24
N GLN A 37 -31.33 -33.44 -6.40
CA GLN A 37 -30.95 -33.18 -7.80
C GLN A 37 -32.15 -32.45 -8.47
N CYS A 38 -31.95 -31.67 -9.55
CA CYS A 38 -33.02 -31.21 -10.46
C CYS A 38 -32.45 -30.61 -11.78
N ASP A 39 -31.84 -31.49 -12.58
CA ASP A 39 -31.89 -31.67 -14.03
C ASP A 39 -32.14 -30.50 -15.03
N ASP A 40 -31.25 -30.50 -16.04
CA ASP A 40 -31.46 -30.33 -17.49
C ASP A 40 -31.86 -29.00 -18.16
N GLY A 41 -31.13 -28.70 -19.25
CA GLY A 41 -31.37 -27.53 -20.11
C GLY A 41 -30.41 -27.31 -21.30
N GLU A 42 -29.67 -28.32 -21.78
CA GLU A 42 -28.81 -28.14 -22.97
C GLU A 42 -29.60 -28.24 -24.29
N GLN A 43 -29.29 -27.33 -25.24
CA GLN A 43 -29.39 -27.63 -26.68
C GLN A 43 -28.17 -27.10 -27.44
N ASN A 44 -27.52 -27.99 -28.19
CA ASN A 44 -26.43 -27.70 -29.12
C ASN A 44 -26.98 -27.23 -30.48
N ILE A 45 -26.16 -26.54 -31.29
CA ILE A 45 -26.05 -26.74 -32.76
C ILE A 45 -24.88 -25.93 -33.37
N THR A 46 -23.86 -26.66 -33.87
CA THR A 46 -23.03 -26.52 -35.11
C THR A 46 -22.81 -25.14 -35.78
N THR A 47 -21.67 -24.80 -36.42
CA THR A 47 -20.42 -25.51 -36.79
C THR A 47 -19.33 -24.52 -37.28
N ASP A 48 -18.10 -25.04 -37.44
CA ASP A 48 -16.97 -24.56 -38.25
C ASP A 48 -17.21 -23.45 -39.31
N GLN A 49 -16.27 -22.51 -39.41
CA GLN A 49 -15.24 -22.56 -40.48
C GLN A 49 -14.07 -21.58 -40.24
N SER A 50 -12.96 -21.83 -40.94
CA SER A 50 -11.74 -21.03 -40.92
C SER A 50 -11.47 -20.39 -42.28
N LEU A 51 -10.87 -19.19 -42.31
CA LEU A 51 -9.80 -18.78 -43.24
C LEU A 51 -9.39 -17.29 -43.02
N SER A 52 -8.44 -16.81 -43.84
CA SER A 52 -7.65 -15.59 -43.66
C SER A 52 -7.93 -14.51 -44.74
N SER A 53 -7.31 -13.32 -44.56
CA SER A 53 -7.32 -12.14 -45.46
C SER A 53 -8.67 -11.39 -45.57
N THR A 54 -8.78 -10.12 -45.95
CA THR A 54 -7.85 -9.11 -46.55
C THR A 54 -8.13 -7.74 -45.90
N ILE A 55 -7.14 -6.89 -45.56
CA ILE A 55 -6.51 -5.84 -46.39
C ILE A 55 -7.48 -4.86 -47.09
N ASN A 56 -7.53 -3.62 -46.55
CA ASN A 56 -7.93 -2.28 -47.07
C ASN A 56 -9.03 -1.64 -46.19
N ASP A 57 -8.90 -0.38 -45.74
CA ASP A 57 -8.72 0.82 -46.56
C ASP A 57 -7.66 1.83 -46.05
N PHE A 58 -7.22 2.70 -46.96
CA PHE A 58 -6.44 3.92 -46.72
C PHE A 58 -7.36 5.15 -46.70
N ASP A 59 -6.96 6.19 -45.95
CA ASP A 59 -6.98 7.56 -46.50
C ASP A 59 -5.69 8.30 -46.07
N GLU A 60 -5.34 9.36 -46.78
CA GLU A 60 -3.98 9.88 -46.87
C GLU A 60 -3.94 11.42 -46.78
N LYS A 61 -2.73 11.96 -46.46
CA LYS A 61 -2.32 13.38 -46.32
C LYS A 61 -2.38 13.90 -44.86
N GLU A 62 -1.52 14.82 -44.44
CA GLU A 62 -0.54 15.64 -45.19
C GLU A 62 0.93 15.32 -44.84
N CYS A 63 1.86 15.71 -45.72
CA CYS A 63 3.31 15.61 -45.51
C CYS A 63 4.07 16.78 -46.15
N ILE A 64 4.67 17.65 -45.33
CA ILE A 64 5.44 18.86 -45.67
C ILE A 64 6.49 19.03 -44.55
N LEU A 65 7.79 19.26 -44.79
CA LEU A 65 8.59 19.31 -46.02
C LEU A 65 10.04 18.92 -45.68
N CYS A 66 10.73 18.15 -46.53
CA CYS A 66 12.17 17.91 -46.35
C CYS A 66 12.89 17.62 -47.67
N LEU A 67 13.73 18.56 -48.15
CA LEU A 67 14.81 18.33 -49.14
C LEU A 67 15.59 19.62 -49.44
N LYS A 68 16.87 19.47 -49.86
CA LYS A 68 17.87 20.52 -50.19
C LYS A 68 18.47 21.21 -48.94
N LEU A 69 19.78 21.41 -48.79
CA LEU A 69 20.92 21.26 -49.71
C LEU A 69 22.12 20.53 -49.05
N ILE A 70 22.89 19.79 -49.85
CA ILE A 70 24.29 19.40 -49.58
C ILE A 70 25.12 19.72 -50.83
N PRO A 71 26.26 20.44 -50.72
CA PRO A 71 27.33 20.42 -51.72
C PRO A 71 28.40 19.38 -51.35
N LYS A 72 28.85 18.61 -52.36
CA LYS A 72 29.83 17.52 -52.23
C LYS A 72 31.25 18.02 -51.91
N MET A 73 32.05 17.19 -51.24
CA MET A 73 33.47 17.03 -51.55
C MET A 73 33.89 15.55 -51.48
N ASN A 74 34.90 15.16 -52.27
CA ASN A 74 35.31 13.78 -52.50
C ASN A 74 36.35 13.29 -51.48
N TYR A 75 36.26 12.02 -51.07
CA TYR A 75 37.22 11.39 -50.15
C TYR A 75 38.45 10.78 -50.87
N GLU A 76 38.40 10.58 -52.19
CA GLU A 76 39.39 9.80 -52.95
C GLU A 76 40.74 10.52 -53.20
N THR A 77 40.87 11.81 -52.89
CA THR A 77 42.06 12.63 -53.23
C THR A 77 43.02 12.91 -52.07
N HIS A 78 42.89 12.25 -50.91
CA HIS A 78 43.81 12.48 -49.76
C HIS A 78 44.81 11.34 -49.48
N VAL A 79 44.66 10.17 -50.10
CA VAL A 79 45.38 8.92 -49.72
C VAL A 79 46.78 8.76 -50.38
N GLN A 80 47.32 9.79 -51.06
CA GLN A 80 48.59 9.68 -51.82
C GLN A 80 49.68 10.74 -51.55
N SER A 81 49.58 11.59 -50.52
CA SER A 81 50.55 12.70 -50.34
C SER A 81 51.33 12.77 -49.02
N CYS A 82 51.15 11.81 -48.09
CA CYS A 82 51.74 11.86 -46.74
C CYS A 82 52.52 10.58 -46.36
N LEU A 83 53.59 10.25 -47.10
CA LEU A 83 54.61 9.27 -46.68
C LEU A 83 55.96 9.94 -46.41
N PRO A 84 56.35 10.10 -45.13
CA PRO A 84 57.74 10.18 -44.73
C PRO A 84 58.32 8.76 -44.60
N THR A 85 59.48 8.52 -45.20
CA THR A 85 60.23 7.26 -45.14
C THR A 85 60.56 6.83 -43.72
N THR A 86 60.42 5.53 -43.42
CA THR A 86 61.17 4.91 -42.32
C THR A 86 62.67 5.00 -42.61
N PRO A 87 63.52 5.11 -41.57
CA PRO A 87 64.23 3.90 -41.18
C PRO A 87 64.49 3.79 -39.66
N ASN A 88 64.01 2.70 -39.06
CA ASN A 88 64.90 1.80 -38.31
C ASN A 88 64.19 0.48 -38.02
N SER A 89 64.67 -0.60 -38.66
CA SER A 89 64.23 -1.96 -38.39
C SER A 89 64.89 -2.49 -37.12
N TYR A 90 64.16 -2.50 -36.00
CA TYR A 90 64.60 -3.24 -34.82
C TYR A 90 64.05 -4.66 -34.88
N GLN A 91 64.89 -5.63 -35.27
CA GLN A 91 64.52 -7.04 -35.24
C GLN A 91 64.37 -7.52 -33.79
N PRO A 92 63.40 -8.39 -33.47
CA PRO A 92 63.30 -9.01 -32.16
C PRO A 92 64.53 -9.90 -31.92
N LYS A 93 65.21 -9.70 -30.78
CA LYS A 93 66.45 -10.41 -30.44
C LYS A 93 66.17 -11.89 -30.17
N THR A 94 66.89 -12.77 -30.87
CA THR A 94 66.89 -14.22 -30.62
C THR A 94 67.77 -14.56 -29.40
N THR A 95 67.16 -14.61 -28.22
CA THR A 95 67.71 -15.23 -27.00
C THR A 95 66.57 -15.97 -26.29
N ASN A 96 66.32 -17.27 -26.54
CA ASN A 96 67.12 -18.46 -26.18
C ASN A 96 66.93 -18.86 -24.70
N GLN A 97 66.71 -20.17 -24.46
CA GLN A 97 66.34 -20.82 -23.19
C GLN A 97 64.89 -20.64 -22.66
N LEU A 98 63.91 -20.99 -23.49
CA LEU A 98 62.78 -21.76 -22.95
C LEU A 98 63.31 -23.15 -22.55
N LYS A 99 63.67 -23.29 -21.27
CA LYS A 99 63.60 -24.55 -20.54
C LYS A 99 62.28 -24.59 -19.77
N HIS A 100 61.98 -25.74 -19.18
CA HIS A 100 60.80 -26.01 -18.36
C HIS A 100 59.52 -26.41 -19.12
N ASP A 101 59.65 -27.29 -20.12
CA ASP A 101 58.65 -28.33 -20.44
C ASP A 101 58.55 -29.34 -19.28
N VAL A 102 58.41 -28.84 -18.04
CA VAL A 102 58.68 -29.56 -16.80
C VAL A 102 57.71 -29.07 -15.73
N CYS A 103 56.95 -29.98 -15.15
CA CYS A 103 56.00 -29.70 -14.07
C CYS A 103 56.73 -29.10 -12.86
N PHE A 104 56.37 -27.87 -12.50
CA PHE A 104 56.98 -27.07 -11.44
C PHE A 104 57.00 -27.76 -10.06
N ASN A 105 56.09 -28.71 -9.82
CA ASN A 105 55.90 -29.36 -8.52
C ASN A 105 56.46 -30.80 -8.43
N CYS A 106 56.80 -31.46 -9.55
CA CYS A 106 57.32 -32.84 -9.52
C CYS A 106 58.45 -33.13 -10.52
N SER A 107 58.91 -32.13 -11.26
CA SER A 107 59.99 -32.24 -12.25
C SER A 107 59.76 -33.26 -13.38
N SER A 108 58.54 -33.76 -13.55
CA SER A 108 58.16 -34.59 -14.70
C SER A 108 58.07 -33.75 -15.97
N ILE A 109 58.52 -34.28 -17.10
CA ILE A 109 58.38 -33.62 -18.41
C ILE A 109 56.89 -33.49 -18.75
N VAL A 110 56.51 -32.34 -19.30
CA VAL A 110 55.14 -31.99 -19.73
C VAL A 110 55.22 -31.55 -21.19
N ASN A 111 54.73 -32.38 -22.11
CA ASN A 111 54.55 -32.00 -23.51
C ASN A 111 53.24 -31.22 -23.67
N MET A 112 53.34 -29.98 -24.14
CA MET A 112 52.19 -29.10 -24.42
C MET A 112 51.29 -29.62 -25.53
N ASN A 113 51.80 -30.48 -26.43
CA ASN A 113 51.03 -31.00 -27.56
C ASN A 113 50.17 -32.24 -27.21
N ASP A 114 50.38 -32.87 -26.05
CA ASP A 114 49.77 -34.15 -25.66
C ASP A 114 48.73 -33.98 -24.52
N ASP A 115 48.22 -32.76 -24.29
CA ASP A 115 47.37 -32.38 -23.14
C ASP A 115 47.92 -32.84 -21.77
N SER A 116 49.25 -32.93 -21.63
CA SER A 116 49.86 -33.54 -20.43
C SER A 116 49.95 -32.62 -19.21
N GLY A 117 49.56 -31.35 -19.35
CA GLY A 117 49.59 -30.35 -18.29
C GLY A 117 48.95 -29.02 -18.65
N PHE A 118 49.07 -28.04 -17.74
CA PHE A 118 48.40 -26.75 -17.78
C PHE A 118 49.33 -25.61 -17.36
N LEU A 119 49.24 -24.48 -18.06
CA LEU A 119 50.01 -23.27 -17.78
C LEU A 119 49.15 -22.28 -16.97
N ILE A 120 49.54 -21.98 -15.73
CA ILE A 120 48.83 -20.97 -14.93
C ILE A 120 49.24 -19.57 -15.41
N PRO A 121 48.30 -18.65 -15.73
CA PRO A 121 48.59 -17.32 -16.30
C PRO A 121 49.10 -16.29 -15.26
N CYS A 122 49.98 -16.72 -14.36
CA CYS A 122 50.68 -15.83 -13.43
C CYS A 122 51.89 -15.16 -14.11
N ARG A 123 52.49 -14.14 -13.46
CA ARG A 123 53.68 -13.41 -13.94
C ARG A 123 54.85 -14.32 -14.37
N PHE A 124 54.94 -15.53 -13.82
CA PHE A 124 56.02 -16.50 -14.06
C PHE A 124 55.61 -17.70 -14.92
N HIS A 125 54.36 -17.76 -15.40
CA HIS A 125 53.83 -18.82 -16.27
C HIS A 125 54.15 -20.25 -15.77
N HIS A 126 53.78 -20.57 -14.52
CA HIS A 126 54.11 -21.86 -13.92
C HIS A 126 53.32 -23.01 -14.56
N LEU A 127 54.04 -24.00 -15.10
CA LEU A 127 53.52 -25.20 -15.74
C LEU A 127 53.33 -26.34 -14.74
N TYR A 128 52.16 -27.01 -14.78
CA TYR A 128 51.84 -28.15 -13.94
C TYR A 128 51.34 -29.33 -14.78
N CYS A 129 51.82 -30.56 -14.52
CA CYS A 129 51.09 -31.75 -14.95
C CYS A 129 49.76 -31.84 -14.20
N PHE A 130 48.70 -32.37 -14.83
CA PHE A 130 47.36 -32.38 -14.22
C PHE A 130 47.32 -33.08 -12.85
N GLN A 131 48.12 -34.13 -12.63
CA GLN A 131 48.16 -34.82 -11.34
C GLN A 131 48.67 -33.91 -10.20
N CYS A 132 49.68 -33.06 -10.45
CA CYS A 132 50.16 -32.10 -9.48
C CYS A 132 49.20 -30.93 -9.28
N LEU A 133 48.57 -30.46 -10.36
CA LEU A 133 47.58 -29.38 -10.28
C LEU A 133 46.35 -29.82 -9.47
N TYR A 134 45.82 -31.02 -9.76
CA TYR A 134 44.70 -31.62 -9.03
C TYR A 134 45.06 -31.87 -7.56
N LYS A 135 46.30 -32.29 -7.26
CA LYS A 135 46.80 -32.41 -5.87
C LYS A 135 46.80 -31.05 -5.15
N SER A 136 47.40 -30.03 -5.74
CA SER A 136 47.47 -28.68 -5.17
C SER A 136 46.07 -28.08 -4.94
N MET A 137 45.16 -28.24 -5.89
CA MET A 137 43.76 -27.83 -5.74
C MET A 137 43.04 -28.55 -4.59
N ASN A 138 43.29 -29.85 -4.36
CA ASN A 138 42.76 -30.55 -3.19
C ASN A 138 43.41 -30.08 -1.86
N GLU A 139 44.69 -29.72 -1.86
CA GLU A 139 45.36 -29.17 -0.67
C GLU A 139 44.74 -27.82 -0.24
N TYR A 140 44.39 -26.94 -1.20
CA TYR A 140 43.62 -25.72 -0.92
C TYR A 140 42.23 -26.04 -0.38
N LEU A 141 41.51 -27.02 -0.94
CA LEU A 141 40.20 -27.47 -0.43
C LEU A 141 40.23 -28.07 0.97
N ILE A 142 41.30 -28.77 1.34
CA ILE A 142 41.47 -29.37 2.67
C ILE A 142 41.83 -28.30 3.69
N SER A 143 42.72 -27.38 3.33
CA SER A 143 43.16 -26.28 4.22
C SER A 143 42.20 -25.08 4.27
N LYS A 144 41.17 -25.05 3.41
CA LYS A 144 40.20 -23.94 3.25
C LYS A 144 40.87 -22.58 2.96
N THR A 145 42.02 -22.58 2.31
CA THR A 145 42.72 -21.35 1.92
C THR A 145 42.43 -20.98 0.46
N ILE A 146 42.55 -19.68 0.14
CA ILE A 146 42.38 -19.17 -1.23
C ILE A 146 43.35 -19.92 -2.16
N PRO A 147 42.90 -20.49 -3.28
CA PRO A 147 43.78 -21.18 -4.22
C PRO A 147 44.76 -20.18 -4.85
N MET A 148 46.05 -20.51 -4.84
CA MET A 148 47.10 -19.71 -5.45
C MET A 148 47.91 -20.55 -6.45
N CYS A 149 48.56 -19.88 -7.39
CA CYS A 149 49.46 -20.50 -8.36
C CYS A 149 50.52 -21.38 -7.69
N HIS A 150 51.24 -20.89 -6.66
CA HIS A 150 52.06 -21.75 -5.82
C HIS A 150 52.23 -21.21 -4.40
N LYS A 151 51.84 -22.01 -3.40
CA LYS A 151 51.78 -21.65 -1.97
C LYS A 151 53.03 -20.96 -1.39
N ILE A 152 54.23 -21.25 -1.92
CA ILE A 152 55.51 -20.72 -1.42
C ILE A 152 56.23 -19.81 -2.44
N HIS A 153 55.90 -19.91 -3.74
CA HIS A 153 56.69 -19.28 -4.82
C HIS A 153 55.87 -18.39 -5.77
N CYS A 154 54.55 -18.33 -5.62
CA CYS A 154 53.72 -17.44 -6.43
C CYS A 154 52.45 -17.03 -5.68
N ASN A 155 52.45 -15.79 -5.20
CA ASN A 155 51.33 -15.12 -4.53
C ASN A 155 50.15 -14.76 -5.46
N TYR A 156 50.22 -15.13 -6.74
CA TYR A 156 49.11 -15.01 -7.67
C TYR A 156 47.94 -15.89 -7.20
N GLN A 157 46.91 -15.26 -6.64
CA GLN A 157 45.65 -15.92 -6.28
C GLN A 157 44.91 -16.27 -7.57
N LEU A 158 44.39 -17.49 -7.67
CA LEU A 158 43.59 -17.91 -8.82
C LEU A 158 42.23 -17.21 -8.75
N SER A 159 41.87 -16.52 -9.82
CA SER A 159 40.54 -15.95 -10.02
C SER A 159 39.51 -17.05 -10.33
N ARG A 160 38.24 -16.66 -10.38
CA ARG A 160 37.16 -17.57 -10.81
C ARG A 160 37.34 -18.03 -12.27
N TYR A 161 37.97 -17.21 -13.10
CA TYR A 161 38.29 -17.54 -14.48
C TYR A 161 39.41 -18.59 -14.55
N ASP A 162 40.51 -18.38 -13.82
CA ASP A 162 41.65 -19.33 -13.82
C ASP A 162 41.19 -20.73 -13.38
N LEU A 163 40.33 -20.82 -12.37
CA LEU A 163 39.73 -22.09 -11.94
C LEU A 163 38.82 -22.74 -12.98
N ALA A 164 38.20 -21.97 -13.87
CA ALA A 164 37.31 -22.47 -14.92
C ALA A 164 38.08 -22.94 -16.15
N CYS A 165 39.24 -22.33 -16.43
CA CYS A 165 40.16 -22.79 -17.48
C CYS A 165 40.91 -24.07 -17.12
N ILE A 166 41.20 -24.30 -15.84
CA ILE A 166 41.84 -25.56 -15.41
C ILE A 166 40.82 -26.71 -15.57
N PRO A 167 41.18 -27.85 -16.19
CA PRO A 167 40.28 -29.01 -16.33
C PRO A 167 40.09 -29.75 -14.99
N LEU A 168 39.25 -29.18 -14.13
CA LEU A 168 38.85 -29.71 -12.84
C LEU A 168 37.52 -30.46 -12.96
N THR A 169 37.28 -31.44 -12.09
CA THR A 169 35.93 -32.02 -11.98
C THR A 169 34.95 -30.97 -11.46
N GLN A 170 33.72 -30.93 -12.01
CA GLN A 170 32.70 -29.93 -11.67
C GLN A 170 32.48 -29.80 -10.14
N ARG A 171 32.47 -30.93 -9.42
CA ARG A 171 32.36 -30.98 -7.95
C ARG A 171 33.54 -30.31 -7.23
N MET A 172 34.74 -30.34 -7.82
CA MET A 172 35.93 -29.72 -7.23
C MET A 172 36.00 -28.23 -7.55
N TYR A 173 35.71 -27.84 -8.80
CA TYR A 173 35.54 -26.45 -9.22
C TYR A 173 34.54 -25.70 -8.32
N GLN A 174 33.33 -26.23 -8.13
CA GLN A 174 32.30 -25.62 -7.27
C GLN A 174 32.75 -25.45 -5.81
N ARG A 175 33.57 -26.37 -5.28
CA ARG A 175 34.12 -26.26 -3.91
C ARG A 175 35.27 -25.26 -3.79
N LEU A 176 36.00 -24.98 -4.88
CA LEU A 176 37.07 -23.98 -4.92
C LEU A 176 36.50 -22.57 -5.11
N LEU A 177 35.42 -22.42 -5.89
CA LEU A 177 34.69 -21.15 -6.05
C LEU A 177 34.23 -20.54 -4.72
N SER A 178 33.86 -21.37 -3.73
CA SER A 178 33.48 -20.91 -2.39
C SER A 178 34.66 -20.47 -1.50
N LEU A 179 35.91 -20.68 -1.94
CA LEU A 179 37.11 -20.18 -1.25
C LEU A 179 37.63 -18.87 -1.85
N ILE A 180 37.20 -18.49 -3.06
CA ILE A 180 37.56 -17.22 -3.70
C ILE A 180 36.59 -16.12 -3.24
N GLN A 181 37.08 -15.26 -2.35
CA GLN A 181 36.34 -14.12 -1.80
C GLN A 181 36.24 -12.95 -2.79
N ASN A 182 37.31 -12.70 -3.57
CA ASN A 182 37.39 -11.54 -4.46
C ASN A 182 36.96 -11.88 -5.90
N GLN A 183 36.06 -11.08 -6.48
CA GLN A 183 35.73 -11.13 -7.91
C GLN A 183 36.83 -10.47 -8.75
N GLN A 184 38.03 -11.06 -8.80
CA GLN A 184 38.98 -10.73 -9.86
C GLN A 184 38.33 -11.12 -11.20
N ARG A 185 38.03 -10.09 -11.99
CA ARG A 185 37.44 -10.20 -13.32
C ARG A 185 38.48 -10.78 -14.30
N PRO A 186 38.08 -11.55 -15.31
CA PRO A 186 38.94 -11.88 -16.45
C PRO A 186 39.27 -10.60 -17.23
N GLN A 187 40.50 -10.50 -17.70
CA GLN A 187 40.93 -9.48 -18.66
C GLN A 187 40.64 -9.97 -20.08
N CYS A 188 40.02 -9.16 -20.93
CA CYS A 188 39.86 -9.52 -22.33
C CYS A 188 41.23 -9.60 -23.01
N PRO A 189 41.58 -10.70 -23.72
CA PRO A 189 42.81 -10.76 -24.51
C PRO A 189 42.80 -9.86 -25.75
N ARG A 190 41.64 -9.31 -26.16
CA ARG A 190 41.50 -8.43 -27.34
C ARG A 190 41.44 -6.93 -27.01
N CYS A 191 40.69 -6.53 -25.98
CA CYS A 191 40.56 -5.10 -25.60
C CYS A 191 41.23 -4.73 -24.26
N HIS A 192 41.94 -5.68 -23.63
CA HIS A 192 42.64 -5.51 -22.35
C HIS A 192 41.81 -5.01 -21.15
N PHE A 193 40.49 -4.89 -21.28
CA PHE A 193 39.60 -4.48 -20.20
C PHE A 193 39.11 -5.65 -19.34
N TYR A 194 38.86 -5.36 -18.06
CA TYR A 194 38.21 -6.30 -17.14
C TYR A 194 36.71 -6.43 -17.39
N ILE A 195 36.22 -7.67 -17.52
CA ILE A 195 34.83 -8.00 -17.90
C ILE A 195 34.02 -8.43 -16.66
N GLY A 196 32.83 -7.85 -16.50
CA GLY A 196 31.81 -8.38 -15.58
C GLY A 196 31.06 -9.52 -16.25
N PHE A 197 31.20 -10.74 -15.71
CA PHE A 197 30.64 -11.99 -16.24
C PHE A 197 29.94 -12.76 -15.11
N LYS A 198 28.85 -13.48 -15.42
CA LYS A 198 28.10 -14.32 -14.47
C LYS A 198 28.49 -15.79 -14.62
N ASN A 199 28.77 -16.23 -15.85
CA ASN A 199 29.25 -17.56 -16.21
C ASN A 199 30.27 -17.46 -17.36
N ILE A 200 31.00 -18.54 -17.65
CA ILE A 200 32.09 -18.51 -18.64
C ILE A 200 31.63 -18.19 -20.07
N ASN A 201 30.41 -18.59 -20.44
CA ASN A 201 29.88 -18.30 -21.78
C ASN A 201 29.75 -16.79 -22.01
N ASP A 202 29.44 -15.98 -20.98
CA ASP A 202 29.37 -14.51 -21.12
C ASP A 202 30.75 -13.89 -21.44
N LEU A 203 31.84 -14.58 -21.07
CA LEU A 203 33.21 -14.20 -21.39
C LEU A 203 33.59 -14.66 -22.79
N ASP A 204 33.25 -15.90 -23.17
CA ASP A 204 33.55 -16.41 -24.50
C ASP A 204 32.76 -15.64 -25.58
N GLU A 205 31.46 -15.38 -25.34
CA GLU A 205 30.60 -14.49 -26.13
C GLU A 205 31.21 -13.08 -26.22
N HIS A 206 31.70 -12.53 -25.10
CA HIS A 206 32.42 -11.26 -25.14
C HIS A 206 33.70 -11.35 -25.97
N ILE A 207 34.50 -12.42 -25.87
CA ILE A 207 35.75 -12.57 -26.62
C ILE A 207 35.47 -12.73 -28.12
N GLU A 208 34.42 -13.44 -28.52
CA GLU A 208 34.00 -13.55 -29.91
C GLU A 208 33.60 -12.18 -30.48
N PHE A 209 32.65 -11.48 -29.84
CA PHE A 209 32.11 -10.19 -30.26
C PHE A 209 32.96 -8.96 -29.86
N CYS A 210 34.12 -9.14 -29.26
CA CYS A 210 35.04 -8.03 -28.99
C CYS A 210 35.96 -7.82 -30.19
N HIS A 211 35.51 -7.06 -31.18
CA HIS A 211 36.42 -6.50 -32.18
C HIS A 211 36.97 -5.16 -31.68
N PRO A 212 38.30 -4.90 -31.79
CA PRO A 212 38.87 -3.59 -31.46
C PRO A 212 38.26 -2.42 -32.25
N GLU A 213 37.68 -2.72 -33.43
CA GLU A 213 37.08 -1.77 -34.34
C GLU A 213 35.61 -1.43 -34.02
N ASP A 214 34.92 -2.22 -33.16
CA ASP A 214 33.52 -1.98 -32.78
C ASP A 214 33.32 -0.80 -31.80
N PHE A 215 34.41 -0.15 -31.40
CA PHE A 215 34.42 0.93 -30.42
C PHE A 215 35.00 2.23 -30.98
N LEU A 216 34.21 3.30 -30.93
CA LEU A 216 34.63 4.66 -31.26
C LEU A 216 34.97 5.44 -29.98
N LEU A 217 36.04 6.23 -30.01
CA LEU A 217 36.44 7.09 -28.91
C LEU A 217 35.58 8.36 -28.92
N CYS A 218 34.84 8.62 -27.84
CA CYS A 218 34.04 9.85 -27.71
C CYS A 218 34.95 11.08 -27.71
N GLU A 219 34.75 12.00 -28.66
CA GLU A 219 35.58 13.21 -28.82
C GLU A 219 35.61 14.13 -27.58
N TYR A 220 34.62 14.03 -26.70
CA TYR A 220 34.48 14.87 -25.51
C TYR A 220 35.17 14.34 -24.24
N CYS A 221 35.31 13.02 -24.10
CA CYS A 221 35.84 12.37 -22.88
C CYS A 221 36.88 11.26 -23.15
N TYR A 222 37.10 10.88 -24.40
CA TYR A 222 38.01 9.81 -24.85
C TYR A 222 37.74 8.42 -24.26
N CYS A 223 36.54 8.19 -23.72
CA CYS A 223 36.04 6.85 -23.40
C CYS A 223 35.63 6.11 -24.70
N PRO A 224 35.99 4.83 -24.86
CA PRO A 224 35.53 3.99 -25.96
C PRO A 224 34.06 3.61 -25.75
N GLN A 225 33.21 3.89 -26.73
CA GLN A 225 31.80 3.50 -26.77
C GLN A 225 31.56 2.56 -27.95
N LYS A 226 30.67 1.57 -27.80
CA LYS A 226 30.21 0.77 -28.94
C LYS A 226 29.66 1.70 -30.02
N ILE A 227 29.93 1.42 -31.30
CA ILE A 227 29.41 2.20 -32.44
C ILE A 227 27.90 2.48 -32.29
N THR A 228 27.13 1.47 -31.90
CA THR A 228 25.66 1.55 -31.72
C THR A 228 25.18 2.45 -30.57
N LEU A 229 26.06 2.86 -29.65
CA LEU A 229 25.77 3.76 -28.52
C LEU A 229 26.54 5.08 -28.62
N TYR A 230 27.29 5.29 -29.71
CA TYR A 230 28.22 6.41 -29.84
C TYR A 230 27.50 7.76 -29.86
N GLU A 231 26.43 7.89 -30.67
CA GLU A 231 25.71 9.15 -30.84
C GLU A 231 25.02 9.61 -29.56
N GLU A 232 24.30 8.71 -28.87
CA GLU A 232 23.64 9.00 -27.59
C GLU A 232 24.65 9.45 -26.52
N HIS A 233 25.75 8.71 -26.37
CA HIS A 233 26.81 9.06 -25.42
C HIS A 233 27.49 10.38 -25.79
N SER A 234 27.76 10.61 -27.07
CA SER A 234 28.40 11.82 -27.58
C SER A 234 27.54 13.06 -27.29
N GLN A 235 26.23 12.98 -27.55
CA GLN A 235 25.28 14.05 -27.24
C GLN A 235 25.20 14.34 -25.73
N GLN A 236 25.10 13.30 -24.88
CA GLN A 236 25.08 13.46 -23.42
C GLN A 236 26.40 14.04 -22.88
N CYS A 237 27.54 13.59 -23.40
CA CYS A 237 28.86 14.04 -22.98
C CYS A 237 29.19 15.46 -23.47
N HIS A 238 28.64 15.89 -24.61
CA HIS A 238 28.75 17.28 -25.05
C HIS A 238 28.16 18.25 -24.01
N HIS A 239 26.98 17.95 -23.46
CA HIS A 239 26.26 18.88 -22.57
C HIS A 239 26.83 18.94 -21.14
N ASP A 240 27.27 17.81 -20.60
CA ASP A 240 27.88 17.75 -19.27
C ASP A 240 29.40 17.97 -19.35
N GLN A 241 29.86 19.20 -19.10
CA GLN A 241 31.30 19.53 -19.08
C GLN A 241 31.99 19.09 -17.78
N THR A 242 31.30 19.21 -16.64
CA THR A 242 31.84 18.89 -15.30
C THR A 242 32.08 17.39 -15.12
N GLY A 243 31.14 16.55 -15.54
CA GLY A 243 31.21 15.11 -15.36
C GLY A 243 32.13 14.39 -16.34
N ARG A 244 32.74 15.04 -17.35
CA ARG A 244 33.58 14.35 -18.34
C ARG A 244 34.82 13.71 -17.72
N GLN A 245 35.52 14.45 -16.86
CA GLN A 245 36.71 13.96 -16.17
C GLN A 245 36.34 12.85 -15.18
N GLN A 246 35.28 13.06 -14.38
CA GLN A 246 34.77 12.04 -13.47
C GLN A 246 34.35 10.76 -14.20
N LYS A 247 33.60 10.85 -15.30
CA LYS A 247 33.18 9.68 -16.12
C LYS A 247 34.37 8.94 -16.74
N LEU A 248 35.44 9.65 -17.12
CA LEU A 248 36.69 9.02 -17.57
C LEU A 248 37.41 8.30 -16.41
N VAL A 249 37.49 8.93 -15.23
CA VAL A 249 38.12 8.34 -14.03
C VAL A 249 37.34 7.11 -13.53
N GLU A 250 36.01 7.20 -13.46
CA GLU A 250 35.11 6.09 -13.13
C GLU A 250 35.20 4.96 -14.17
N PHE A 251 35.28 5.30 -15.47
CA PHE A 251 35.51 4.30 -16.52
C PHE A 251 36.84 3.57 -16.30
N ILE A 252 37.94 4.30 -16.09
CA ILE A 252 39.26 3.72 -15.81
C ILE A 252 39.20 2.83 -14.56
N LEU A 253 38.71 3.35 -13.42
CA LEU A 253 38.54 2.60 -12.17
C LEU A 253 37.76 1.30 -12.37
N SER A 254 36.67 1.32 -13.13
CA SER A 254 35.86 0.13 -13.41
C SER A 254 36.59 -0.93 -14.25
N ARG A 255 37.72 -0.58 -14.88
CA ARG A 255 38.46 -1.36 -15.89
C ARG A 255 39.95 -1.58 -15.61
N THR A 256 40.53 -1.12 -14.50
CA THR A 256 41.90 -1.53 -14.07
C THR A 256 41.86 -2.60 -12.97
N LYS A 257 42.98 -3.30 -12.75
CA LYS A 257 43.21 -4.22 -11.62
C LYS A 257 43.87 -3.55 -10.40
N TYR A 258 44.39 -2.33 -10.59
CA TYR A 258 45.24 -1.64 -9.62
C TYR A 258 44.35 -0.87 -8.64
N PRO A 259 44.68 -0.87 -7.33
CA PRO A 259 43.85 -0.28 -6.28
C PRO A 259 44.04 1.25 -6.19
N PHE A 260 44.00 1.95 -7.32
CA PHE A 260 44.10 3.40 -7.35
C PHE A 260 42.82 4.05 -6.82
N SER A 261 42.96 5.15 -6.08
CA SER A 261 41.84 6.04 -5.75
C SER A 261 41.47 6.93 -6.95
N VAL A 262 40.27 7.53 -6.90
CA VAL A 262 39.82 8.58 -7.83
C VAL A 262 40.90 9.66 -7.98
N GLN A 263 41.40 10.16 -6.85
CA GLN A 263 42.40 11.22 -6.75
C GLN A 263 43.75 10.83 -7.38
N GLN A 264 44.17 9.56 -7.26
CA GLN A 264 45.42 9.08 -7.85
C GLN A 264 45.33 9.03 -9.39
N ILE A 265 44.19 8.61 -9.96
CA ILE A 265 43.98 8.61 -11.40
C ILE A 265 43.81 10.05 -11.93
N GLU A 266 43.11 10.93 -11.19
CA GLU A 266 43.03 12.36 -11.52
C GLU A 266 44.41 13.01 -11.54
N PHE A 267 45.23 12.78 -10.51
CA PHE A 267 46.61 13.27 -10.44
C PHE A 267 47.48 12.73 -11.59
N PHE A 268 47.33 11.45 -11.94
CA PHE A 268 48.01 10.85 -13.09
C PHE A 268 47.59 11.52 -14.41
N ILE A 269 46.29 11.70 -14.64
CA ILE A 269 45.73 12.36 -15.83
C ILE A 269 46.23 13.80 -15.92
N GLU A 270 46.18 14.59 -14.84
CA GLU A 270 46.72 15.97 -14.82
C GLU A 270 48.23 16.01 -15.05
N THR A 271 48.97 15.01 -14.58
CA THR A 271 50.41 14.90 -14.81
C THR A 271 50.72 14.59 -16.26
N GLN A 272 49.97 13.69 -16.91
CA GLN A 272 50.17 13.42 -18.35
C GLN A 272 49.62 14.54 -19.26
N LYS A 273 48.57 15.27 -18.86
CA LYS A 273 48.13 16.48 -19.59
C LYS A 273 49.28 17.49 -19.70
N LYS A 274 50.06 17.67 -18.62
CA LYS A 274 51.24 18.56 -18.60
C LYS A 274 52.37 18.09 -19.54
N THR A 275 52.49 16.79 -19.82
CA THR A 275 53.49 16.26 -20.78
C THR A 275 53.04 16.35 -22.25
N LYS A 276 51.82 16.84 -22.53
CA LYS A 276 51.21 16.98 -23.86
C LYS A 276 51.07 15.66 -24.65
N LYS A 277 51.11 14.51 -24.00
CA LYS A 277 50.76 13.22 -24.64
C LYS A 277 49.27 13.18 -24.98
N ILE A 278 48.92 12.53 -26.08
CA ILE A 278 47.52 12.24 -26.42
C ILE A 278 47.02 11.11 -25.51
N LEU A 279 46.05 11.45 -24.67
CA LEU A 279 45.47 10.58 -23.65
C LEU A 279 44.10 10.06 -24.14
N ASN A 280 44.07 8.80 -24.56
CA ASN A 280 42.84 8.02 -24.65
C ASN A 280 42.80 7.02 -23.48
N ALA A 281 41.63 6.42 -23.20
CA ALA A 281 41.48 5.51 -22.06
C ALA A 281 42.38 4.26 -22.15
N LEU A 282 42.73 3.79 -23.36
CA LEU A 282 43.61 2.64 -23.58
C LEU A 282 45.05 2.97 -23.15
N ASN A 283 45.62 4.05 -23.70
CA ASN A 283 46.93 4.59 -23.38
C ASN A 283 47.10 4.88 -21.89
N ILE A 284 46.02 5.27 -21.20
CA ILE A 284 46.02 5.49 -19.74
C ILE A 284 46.12 4.15 -19.01
N VAL A 285 45.28 3.16 -19.32
CA VAL A 285 45.30 1.84 -18.65
C VAL A 285 46.63 1.10 -18.90
N GLU A 286 47.20 1.23 -20.09
CA GLU A 286 48.53 0.69 -20.42
C GLU A 286 49.65 1.40 -19.64
N GLN A 287 49.70 2.74 -19.65
CA GLN A 287 50.75 3.47 -18.92
C GLN A 287 50.59 3.35 -17.39
N LEU A 288 49.38 3.19 -16.85
CA LEU A 288 49.16 2.86 -15.44
C LEU A 288 49.76 1.49 -15.06
N ALA A 289 49.83 0.54 -16.00
CA ALA A 289 50.48 -0.74 -15.77
C ALA A 289 52.01 -0.66 -15.73
N GLU A 290 52.61 0.37 -16.35
CA GLU A 290 54.04 0.70 -16.26
C GLU A 290 54.36 1.63 -15.07
N PHE A 291 53.40 2.44 -14.61
CA PHE A 291 53.58 3.43 -13.53
C PHE A 291 53.48 2.85 -12.10
N ASP A 292 52.93 1.65 -11.93
CA ASP A 292 52.74 1.00 -10.63
C ASP A 292 54.07 0.83 -9.85
N ASP A 293 55.19 0.63 -10.56
CA ASP A 293 56.54 0.55 -9.98
C ASP A 293 57.13 1.92 -9.52
N ILE A 294 56.47 3.06 -9.79
CA ILE A 294 57.01 4.42 -9.57
C ILE A 294 56.00 5.40 -8.94
N PHE A 295 55.10 4.94 -8.07
CA PHE A 295 54.32 5.85 -7.22
C PHE A 295 55.15 6.35 -6.02
N PRO A 296 55.41 7.66 -5.86
CA PRO A 296 55.99 8.19 -4.63
C PRO A 296 54.96 8.01 -3.51
N MET A 297 55.29 7.24 -2.48
CA MET A 297 54.33 6.78 -1.45
C MET A 297 53.95 7.86 -0.41
N GLU A 298 54.25 9.13 -0.69
CA GLU A 298 53.90 10.28 0.15
C GLU A 298 52.48 10.75 -0.18
N LEU A 299 51.49 9.95 0.24
CA LEU A 299 50.09 10.39 0.30
C LEU A 299 49.99 11.61 1.24
N PRO A 300 49.19 12.64 0.89
CA PRO A 300 49.09 13.84 1.72
C PRO A 300 48.51 13.51 3.09
N THR A 301 49.28 13.79 4.14
CA THR A 301 48.83 13.68 5.53
C THR A 301 48.18 14.98 6.01
N HIS A 302 47.34 14.86 7.03
CA HIS A 302 46.75 15.97 7.76
C HIS A 302 46.83 15.69 9.26
N ASP A 303 47.17 16.71 10.04
CA ASP A 303 47.20 16.59 11.50
C ASP A 303 45.79 16.68 12.08
N CYS A 304 45.51 15.90 13.12
CA CYS A 304 44.26 15.92 13.85
C CYS A 304 44.22 17.08 14.87
N ASP A 305 43.23 17.96 14.79
CA ASP A 305 43.11 19.16 15.65
C ASP A 305 43.00 18.87 17.16
N ILE A 306 42.83 17.61 17.58
CA ILE A 306 42.77 17.19 19.00
C ILE A 306 44.04 16.46 19.48
N CYS A 307 44.55 15.48 18.75
CA CYS A 307 45.73 14.71 19.18
C CYS A 307 47.04 15.19 18.56
N MET A 308 47.00 16.06 17.54
CA MET A 308 48.15 16.56 16.77
C MET A 308 48.96 15.43 16.09
N GLU A 309 48.35 14.27 15.89
CA GLU A 309 48.92 13.15 15.14
C GLU A 309 48.64 13.33 13.65
N SER A 310 49.65 13.19 12.80
CA SER A 310 49.53 13.21 11.35
C SER A 310 48.85 11.92 10.86
N CYS A 311 47.63 12.04 10.35
CA CYS A 311 46.87 10.93 9.74
C CYS A 311 46.93 10.98 8.22
N LEU A 312 46.73 9.83 7.57
CA LEU A 312 46.46 9.76 6.14
C LEU A 312 45.12 10.46 5.82
N PHE A 313 44.98 10.98 4.60
CA PHE A 313 43.75 11.64 4.14
C PHE A 313 42.49 10.78 4.36
N ASP A 314 42.57 9.46 4.10
CA ASP A 314 41.44 8.55 4.29
C ASP A 314 41.04 8.34 5.76
N ASP A 315 41.97 8.58 6.70
CA ASP A 315 41.82 8.36 8.16
C ASP A 315 41.50 9.65 8.95
N ILE A 316 41.31 10.77 8.26
CA ILE A 316 40.85 12.03 8.86
C ILE A 316 39.41 12.36 8.41
N PHE A 317 38.59 12.78 9.35
CA PHE A 317 37.23 13.27 9.13
C PHE A 317 37.23 14.81 9.17
N VAL A 318 36.60 15.44 8.19
CA VAL A 318 36.49 16.91 8.06
C VAL A 318 35.04 17.33 8.27
N PHE A 319 34.78 18.21 9.23
CA PHE A 319 33.44 18.69 9.57
C PHE A 319 32.96 19.76 8.59
N GLY A 320 31.66 19.75 8.24
CA GLY A 320 30.99 20.77 7.43
C GLY A 320 30.81 22.14 8.11
N CYS A 321 31.59 22.44 9.15
CA CYS A 321 31.58 23.71 9.87
C CYS A 321 32.42 24.78 9.15
N ASP A 322 32.15 26.07 9.38
CA ASP A 322 32.82 27.20 8.71
C ASP A 322 34.36 27.21 8.84
N GLN A 323 34.91 26.57 9.87
CA GLN A 323 36.34 26.47 10.13
C GLN A 323 36.99 25.20 9.54
N SER A 324 36.20 24.29 8.95
CA SER A 324 36.65 23.03 8.35
C SER A 324 37.57 22.18 9.25
N HIS A 325 37.23 22.10 10.55
CA HIS A 325 37.97 21.32 11.55
C HIS A 325 38.19 19.86 11.09
N LYS A 326 39.33 19.28 11.46
CA LYS A 326 39.78 17.95 11.02
C LYS A 326 40.18 17.08 12.21
N LEU A 327 39.57 15.89 12.34
CA LEU A 327 39.88 14.94 13.41
C LEU A 327 40.15 13.55 12.87
N CYS A 328 41.12 12.83 13.43
CA CYS A 328 41.25 11.40 13.18
C CYS A 328 39.99 10.66 13.69
N TYR A 329 39.63 9.53 13.07
CA TYR A 329 38.40 8.80 13.43
C TYR A 329 38.31 8.44 14.92
N GLN A 330 39.44 8.18 15.59
CA GLN A 330 39.44 7.90 17.03
C GLN A 330 39.05 9.12 17.87
N CYS A 331 39.51 10.32 17.52
CA CYS A 331 39.13 11.55 18.23
C CYS A 331 37.66 11.94 17.93
N TYR A 332 37.21 11.69 16.69
CA TYR A 332 35.83 11.86 16.26
C TYR A 332 34.86 10.99 17.09
N GLU A 333 35.11 9.67 17.11
CA GLU A 333 34.33 8.67 17.85
C GLU A 333 34.32 8.93 19.37
N LYS A 334 35.48 9.22 19.97
CA LYS A 334 35.61 9.54 21.41
C LYS A 334 34.83 10.80 21.79
N SER A 335 34.82 11.82 20.93
CA SER A 335 34.02 13.03 21.14
C SER A 335 32.53 12.72 21.20
N PHE A 336 32.01 11.92 20.25
CA PHE A 336 30.59 11.59 20.21
C PHE A 336 30.13 10.71 21.38
N ARG A 337 30.88 9.67 21.76
CA ARG A 337 30.54 8.88 22.95
C ARG A 337 30.50 9.75 24.22
N ASN A 338 31.43 10.71 24.36
CA ASN A 338 31.41 11.67 25.47
C ASN A 338 30.20 12.63 25.41
N GLN A 339 29.80 13.10 24.23
CA GLN A 339 28.62 13.96 24.06
C GLN A 339 27.31 13.23 24.38
N MET A 340 27.16 11.95 24.00
CA MET A 340 26.04 11.11 24.42
C MET A 340 26.02 10.89 25.95
N VAL A 341 27.13 10.50 26.55
CA VAL A 341 27.25 10.25 28.00
C VAL A 341 26.98 11.53 28.81
N THR A 342 27.38 12.70 28.30
CA THR A 342 27.07 14.00 28.91
C THR A 342 25.70 14.58 28.51
N ASN A 343 24.86 13.78 27.84
CA ASN A 343 23.46 14.08 27.49
C ASN A 343 23.27 15.30 26.57
N LYS A 344 24.28 15.62 25.73
CA LYS A 344 24.32 16.75 24.80
C LYS A 344 23.93 16.35 23.37
N ILE A 345 23.49 17.33 22.56
CA ILE A 345 23.37 17.19 21.10
C ILE A 345 24.76 16.97 20.50
N LEU A 346 24.86 16.12 19.47
CA LEU A 346 26.13 15.89 18.75
C LEU A 346 26.49 17.12 17.93
N THR A 347 27.56 17.80 18.33
CA THR A 347 28.21 18.91 17.64
C THR A 347 29.66 18.58 17.30
N CYS A 348 30.28 19.41 16.46
CA CYS A 348 31.72 19.39 16.26
C CYS A 348 32.45 19.46 17.61
N ALA A 349 33.56 18.74 17.73
CA ALA A 349 34.31 18.65 19.00
C ALA A 349 34.94 19.99 19.42
N LEU A 350 35.09 20.92 18.48
CA LEU A 350 35.80 22.20 18.65
C LEU A 350 34.92 23.43 18.45
N CYS A 351 33.67 23.28 17.97
CA CYS A 351 32.73 24.38 17.79
C CYS A 351 31.26 23.94 17.83
N SER A 352 30.34 24.89 18.00
CA SER A 352 28.90 24.63 18.17
C SER A 352 28.16 24.19 16.89
N TYR A 353 28.87 23.87 15.80
CA TYR A 353 28.27 23.33 14.58
C TYR A 353 27.60 21.98 14.86
N GLN A 354 26.29 21.87 14.56
CA GLN A 354 25.53 20.64 14.73
C GLN A 354 25.67 19.76 13.48
N LEU A 355 25.98 18.48 13.67
CA LEU A 355 26.24 17.57 12.55
C LEU A 355 24.98 17.13 11.81
N GLN A 356 25.15 16.99 10.50
CA GLN A 356 24.15 16.49 9.57
C GLN A 356 24.17 14.96 9.46
N TYR A 357 23.08 14.38 8.97
CA TYR A 357 22.92 12.93 8.79
C TYR A 357 24.00 12.30 7.89
N GLY A 358 24.49 13.02 6.88
CA GLY A 358 25.59 12.58 6.01
C GLY A 358 26.97 12.54 6.70
N GLU A 359 27.16 13.31 7.77
CA GLU A 359 28.40 13.32 8.57
C GLU A 359 28.40 12.18 9.59
N LEU A 360 27.25 11.87 10.20
CA LEU A 360 27.08 10.70 11.07
C LEU A 360 27.35 9.39 10.31
N LYS A 361 26.89 9.27 9.06
CA LYS A 361 27.12 8.08 8.22
C LYS A 361 28.59 7.76 7.90
N GLN A 362 29.52 8.69 8.16
CA GLN A 362 30.95 8.47 7.96
C GLN A 362 31.63 7.84 9.18
N LEU A 363 30.93 7.68 10.32
CA LEU A 363 31.45 6.96 11.47
C LEU A 363 31.76 5.49 11.12
N ARG A 364 33.03 5.08 11.28
CA ARG A 364 33.51 3.70 11.09
C ARG A 364 33.14 2.78 12.26
N ILE A 365 31.85 2.74 12.62
CA ILE A 365 31.28 1.97 13.74
C ILE A 365 30.30 0.90 13.23
N SER A 366 29.75 0.07 14.10
CA SER A 366 28.73 -0.91 13.70
C SER A 366 27.41 -0.22 13.29
N SER A 367 26.61 -0.86 12.42
CA SER A 367 25.31 -0.30 12.01
C SER A 367 24.37 -0.08 13.19
N GLU A 368 24.40 -0.99 14.17
CA GLU A 368 23.56 -0.92 15.38
C GLU A 368 23.96 0.27 16.28
N GLU A 369 25.26 0.53 16.46
CA GLU A 369 25.72 1.76 17.12
C GLU A 369 25.34 3.01 16.31
N LEU A 370 25.53 3.01 14.99
CA LEU A 370 25.21 4.14 14.12
C LEU A 370 23.73 4.52 14.22
N ASP A 371 22.83 3.54 14.22
CA ASP A 371 21.40 3.77 14.43
C ASP A 371 21.12 4.34 15.84
N GLN A 372 21.82 3.90 16.88
CA GLN A 372 21.73 4.50 18.23
C GLN A 372 22.18 5.97 18.24
N PHE A 373 23.31 6.33 17.60
CA PHE A 373 23.76 7.72 17.46
C PHE A 373 22.75 8.58 16.69
N ILE A 374 22.17 8.04 15.61
CA ILE A 374 21.15 8.72 14.79
C ILE A 374 19.87 8.96 15.61
N GLN A 375 19.31 7.93 16.24
CA GLN A 375 18.08 8.05 17.05
C GLN A 375 18.28 9.00 18.23
N TYR A 376 19.45 8.97 18.86
CA TYR A 376 19.80 9.91 19.94
C TYR A 376 19.89 11.36 19.45
N GLN A 377 20.59 11.62 18.33
CA GLN A 377 20.71 12.97 17.75
C GLN A 377 19.34 13.52 17.32
N ILE A 378 18.51 12.67 16.71
CA ILE A 378 17.10 12.97 16.40
C ILE A 378 16.38 13.38 17.68
N GLN A 379 16.29 12.48 18.67
CA GLN A 379 15.53 12.70 19.90
C GLN A 379 15.98 13.98 20.64
N LYS A 380 17.28 14.25 20.75
CA LYS A 380 17.80 15.48 21.38
C LYS A 380 17.54 16.76 20.60
N THR A 381 17.50 16.69 19.27
CA THR A 381 17.12 17.84 18.45
C THR A 381 15.63 18.14 18.62
N PHE A 382 14.78 17.11 18.62
CA PHE A 382 13.35 17.24 18.92
C PHE A 382 13.09 17.81 20.32
N ASP A 383 13.77 17.29 21.36
CA ASP A 383 13.63 17.76 22.74
C ASP A 383 13.99 19.24 22.88
N ARG A 384 15.04 19.70 22.18
CA ARG A 384 15.45 21.11 22.18
C ARG A 384 14.49 22.03 21.43
N CYS A 385 13.88 21.57 20.33
CA CYS A 385 12.83 22.34 19.65
C CYS A 385 11.60 22.52 20.56
N TYR A 386 11.21 21.48 21.28
CA TYR A 386 10.10 21.52 22.24
C TYR A 386 10.38 22.43 23.44
N ALA A 387 11.60 22.37 24.00
CA ALA A 387 11.99 23.16 25.18
C ALA A 387 12.21 24.66 24.91
N ASN A 388 12.33 25.08 23.65
CA ASN A 388 12.63 26.47 23.27
C ASN A 388 11.41 27.27 22.75
N GLU A 389 10.20 26.69 22.79
CA GLU A 389 8.92 27.27 22.32
C GLU A 389 8.84 27.68 20.83
N THR A 390 9.95 27.81 20.12
CA THR A 390 9.99 28.37 18.75
C THR A 390 9.37 27.48 17.68
N ARG A 391 9.36 26.15 17.86
CA ARG A 391 8.83 25.15 16.91
C ARG A 391 8.41 23.87 17.64
N ALA A 392 7.13 23.75 18.00
CA ALA A 392 6.61 22.48 18.48
C ALA A 392 6.26 21.55 17.29
N LEU A 393 6.71 20.30 17.38
CA LEU A 393 6.63 19.31 16.31
C LEU A 393 5.64 18.22 16.70
N ILE A 394 4.62 17.98 15.88
CA ILE A 394 3.60 16.97 16.13
C ILE A 394 4.16 15.61 15.71
N LYS A 395 4.20 14.66 16.65
CA LYS A 395 4.68 13.27 16.43
C LYS A 395 3.50 12.33 16.19
N CYS A 396 3.72 11.25 15.43
CA CYS A 396 2.71 10.20 15.27
C CYS A 396 2.41 9.51 16.62
N PRO A 397 1.13 9.24 16.97
CA PRO A 397 0.77 8.50 18.19
C PRO A 397 1.08 7.00 18.14
N ASN A 398 1.53 6.47 16.98
CA ASN A 398 2.06 5.12 16.90
C ASN A 398 3.51 5.08 17.44
N GLN A 399 3.73 4.43 18.58
CA GLN A 399 5.03 4.31 19.23
C GLN A 399 6.12 3.65 18.36
N GLN A 400 5.73 2.87 17.35
CA GLN A 400 6.66 2.25 16.39
C GLN A 400 6.94 3.14 15.16
N CYS A 401 6.44 4.37 15.12
CA CYS A 401 6.53 5.26 13.95
C CYS A 401 7.30 6.55 14.25
N SER A 402 8.45 6.72 13.60
CA SER A 402 9.30 7.92 13.72
C SER A 402 8.80 9.15 12.95
N TRP A 403 7.55 9.15 12.46
CA TRP A 403 7.01 10.27 11.69
C TRP A 403 6.63 11.46 12.59
N ALA A 404 7.04 12.66 12.18
CA ALA A 404 6.67 13.92 12.80
C ALA A 404 6.64 15.04 11.75
N PHE A 405 5.94 16.12 12.03
CA PHE A 405 5.87 17.29 11.14
C PHE A 405 5.79 18.62 11.91
N GLU A 406 6.11 19.72 11.23
CA GLU A 406 5.97 21.09 11.72
C GLU A 406 4.65 21.67 11.17
N PRO A 407 3.67 22.04 12.02
CA PRO A 407 2.42 22.65 11.59
C PRO A 407 2.56 24.17 11.40
N ASN A 408 1.65 24.78 10.63
CA ASN A 408 1.63 26.24 10.42
C ASN A 408 1.11 27.02 11.64
N ASP A 409 0.13 26.46 12.36
CA ASP A 409 -0.34 26.92 13.68
C ASP A 409 -0.41 25.71 14.61
N LEU A 410 -0.06 25.93 15.88
CA LEU A 410 -0.03 24.96 16.96
C LEU A 410 -1.36 24.85 17.70
N ASN A 411 -2.23 25.85 17.55
CA ASN A 411 -3.54 25.92 18.19
C ASN A 411 -4.67 25.52 17.23
N GLU A 412 -4.38 25.38 15.93
CA GLU A 412 -5.37 24.96 14.94
C GLU A 412 -5.64 23.44 15.02
N ARG A 413 -6.92 23.08 15.09
CA ARG A 413 -7.38 21.70 15.13
C ARG A 413 -7.65 21.19 13.70
N PHE A 414 -6.81 20.29 13.21
CA PHE A 414 -6.96 19.70 11.89
C PHE A 414 -6.66 18.20 11.88
N HIS A 415 -7.04 17.54 10.78
CA HIS A 415 -6.84 16.12 10.56
C HIS A 415 -5.41 15.84 10.11
N VAL A 416 -4.72 14.94 10.81
CA VAL A 416 -3.35 14.50 10.49
C VAL A 416 -3.36 13.04 10.04
N ILE A 417 -2.85 12.79 8.83
CA ILE A 417 -2.61 11.44 8.29
C ILE A 417 -1.10 11.18 8.29
N CYS A 418 -0.63 10.23 9.10
CA CYS A 418 0.77 9.87 9.19
C CYS A 418 1.27 9.24 7.88
N GLN A 419 2.21 9.88 7.19
CA GLN A 419 2.66 9.42 5.87
C GLN A 419 3.44 8.10 5.88
N LEU A 420 3.98 7.66 7.03
CA LEU A 420 4.70 6.39 7.14
C LEU A 420 3.83 5.19 7.52
N CYS A 421 2.83 5.37 8.40
CA CYS A 421 2.00 4.26 8.90
C CYS A 421 0.50 4.46 8.68
N GLN A 422 0.10 5.46 7.88
CA GLN A 422 -1.28 5.79 7.48
C GLN A 422 -2.28 5.93 8.65
N LYS A 423 -1.79 6.25 9.84
CA LYS A 423 -2.62 6.46 11.03
C LYS A 423 -3.20 7.87 11.05
N GLU A 424 -4.52 7.93 11.21
CA GLU A 424 -5.34 9.15 11.30
C GLU A 424 -5.46 9.63 12.75
N PHE A 425 -5.16 10.91 13.01
CA PHE A 425 -5.21 11.51 14.35
C PHE A 425 -5.43 13.03 14.33
N CYS A 426 -5.69 13.60 15.50
CA CYS A 426 -5.93 15.03 15.70
C CYS A 426 -4.65 15.78 16.11
N SER A 427 -4.40 16.93 15.46
CA SER A 427 -3.21 17.78 15.67
C SER A 427 -2.97 18.17 17.14
N LEU A 428 -4.05 18.43 17.90
CA LEU A 428 -3.95 18.96 19.27
C LEU A 428 -3.86 17.87 20.35
N CYS A 429 -4.68 16.82 20.27
CA CYS A 429 -4.81 15.83 21.35
C CYS A 429 -4.13 14.48 21.08
N ASN A 430 -3.60 14.27 19.86
CA ASN A 430 -2.99 13.03 19.38
C ASN A 430 -3.87 11.76 19.48
N GLN A 431 -5.16 11.89 19.79
CA GLN A 431 -6.15 10.80 19.68
C GLN A 431 -6.61 10.63 18.23
N GLN A 432 -7.30 9.53 17.94
CA GLN A 432 -7.95 9.31 16.65
C GLN A 432 -8.83 10.52 16.27
N TYR A 433 -8.76 10.96 15.01
CA TYR A 433 -9.42 12.19 14.59
C TYR A 433 -10.93 12.15 14.83
N HIS A 434 -11.51 13.31 15.15
CA HIS A 434 -12.89 13.43 15.59
C HIS A 434 -13.55 14.62 14.89
N TYR A 435 -14.48 14.35 13.97
CA TYR A 435 -15.04 15.34 13.06
C TYR A 435 -16.02 16.28 13.76
N ARG A 436 -17.00 15.70 14.48
CA ARG A 436 -18.21 16.40 15.00
C ARG A 436 -18.08 17.01 16.40
N THR A 437 -16.88 17.08 16.96
CA THR A 437 -16.64 17.45 18.36
C THR A 437 -15.24 18.02 18.54
N ASP A 438 -15.03 18.85 19.57
CA ASP A 438 -13.69 19.30 19.97
C ASP A 438 -12.96 18.28 20.87
N CYS A 439 -11.71 18.58 21.25
CA CYS A 439 -10.84 17.69 22.02
C CYS A 439 -11.21 17.55 23.50
N GLN A 440 -11.95 18.52 24.08
CA GLN A 440 -12.42 18.49 25.46
C GLN A 440 -13.74 17.70 25.54
N GLN A 441 -14.69 18.01 24.65
CA GLN A 441 -15.95 17.28 24.50
C GLN A 441 -15.73 15.79 24.22
N LEU A 442 -14.70 15.41 23.44
CA LEU A 442 -14.39 14.01 23.12
C LEU A 442 -14.29 13.12 24.38
N ILE A 443 -13.70 13.63 25.47
CA ILE A 443 -13.53 12.88 26.72
C ILE A 443 -14.91 12.58 27.34
N LEU A 444 -15.76 13.61 27.48
CA LEU A 444 -17.10 13.50 28.04
C LEU A 444 -18.00 12.56 27.22
N ILE A 445 -17.91 12.65 25.88
CA ILE A 445 -18.66 11.76 24.98
C ILE A 445 -18.16 10.32 25.11
N THR A 446 -16.85 10.12 25.24
CA THR A 446 -16.24 8.79 25.44
C THR A 446 -16.72 8.13 26.74
N GLU A 447 -16.70 8.86 27.86
CA GLU A 447 -17.23 8.39 29.14
C GLU A 447 -18.73 8.09 29.06
N ARG A 448 -19.52 8.99 28.45
CA ARG A 448 -20.96 8.81 28.26
C ARG A 448 -21.30 7.57 27.41
N TRP A 449 -20.52 7.31 26.37
CA TRP A 449 -20.65 6.15 25.48
C TRP A 449 -20.31 4.85 26.19
N PHE A 450 -19.22 4.80 26.97
CA PHE A 450 -18.90 3.61 27.77
C PHE A 450 -19.93 3.35 28.87
N PHE A 451 -20.43 4.38 29.55
CA PHE A 451 -21.50 4.24 30.54
C PHE A 451 -22.81 3.72 29.92
N TRP A 452 -23.17 4.23 28.73
CA TRP A 452 -24.27 3.67 27.94
C TRP A 452 -24.04 2.19 27.62
N CYS A 453 -22.87 1.84 27.07
CA CYS A 453 -22.53 0.49 26.67
C CYS A 453 -22.59 -0.52 27.82
N ASN A 454 -22.10 -0.13 28.99
CA ASN A 454 -21.84 -1.02 30.12
C ASN A 454 -22.98 -1.08 31.14
N SER A 455 -23.95 -0.16 31.10
CA SER A 455 -24.96 -0.06 32.16
C SER A 455 -26.36 0.35 31.69
N GLU A 456 -26.50 1.34 30.80
CA GLU A 456 -27.83 1.85 30.45
C GLU A 456 -28.50 1.14 29.28
N ARG A 457 -27.76 0.72 28.25
CA ARG A 457 -28.30 0.12 27.02
C ARG A 457 -29.31 -0.99 27.31
N GLY A 458 -28.97 -1.93 28.21
CA GLY A 458 -29.84 -3.06 28.56
C GLY A 458 -31.13 -2.68 29.27
N ARG A 459 -31.10 -1.65 30.13
CA ARG A 459 -32.31 -1.11 30.79
C ARG A 459 -33.20 -0.41 29.77
N TYR A 460 -32.62 0.47 28.95
CA TYR A 460 -33.34 1.24 27.94
C TYR A 460 -34.04 0.32 26.92
N LEU A 461 -33.33 -0.67 26.36
CA LEU A 461 -33.91 -1.58 25.37
C LEU A 461 -35.05 -2.44 25.95
N THR A 462 -34.94 -2.87 27.21
CA THR A 462 -36.03 -3.57 27.91
C THR A 462 -37.26 -2.68 28.09
N GLU A 463 -37.07 -1.42 28.49
CA GLU A 463 -38.15 -0.45 28.66
C GLU A 463 -38.80 -0.08 27.31
N ARG A 464 -38.00 0.18 26.28
CA ARG A 464 -38.42 0.44 24.89
C ARG A 464 -39.25 -0.72 24.32
N ALA A 465 -38.84 -1.96 24.57
CA ALA A 465 -39.58 -3.14 24.14
C ALA A 465 -40.97 -3.25 24.81
N GLY A 466 -41.09 -2.87 26.09
CA GLY A 466 -42.37 -2.74 26.77
C GLY A 466 -43.24 -1.65 26.14
N GLN A 467 -42.68 -0.45 25.94
CA GLN A 467 -43.40 0.68 25.31
C GLN A 467 -43.85 0.38 23.87
N ASP A 468 -43.06 -0.37 23.09
CA ASP A 468 -43.43 -0.82 21.74
C ASP A 468 -44.57 -1.85 21.77
N ALA A 469 -44.59 -2.77 22.75
CA ALA A 469 -45.70 -3.71 22.95
C ALA A 469 -46.99 -3.00 23.38
N ASP A 470 -46.92 -2.07 24.34
CA ASP A 470 -48.06 -1.26 24.79
C ASP A 470 -48.60 -0.33 23.70
N TYR A 471 -47.74 0.11 22.77
CA TYR A 471 -48.16 0.85 21.58
C TYR A 471 -48.82 -0.05 20.55
N ALA A 472 -48.27 -1.24 20.28
CA ALA A 472 -48.86 -2.21 19.36
C ALA A 472 -50.25 -2.67 19.81
N ALA A 473 -50.43 -2.95 21.11
CA ALA A 473 -51.73 -3.32 21.69
C ALA A 473 -52.79 -2.22 21.51
N ARG A 474 -52.43 -0.95 21.76
CA ARG A 474 -53.30 0.21 21.53
C ARG A 474 -53.62 0.44 20.06
N LEU A 475 -52.68 0.15 19.15
CA LEU A 475 -52.90 0.26 17.72
C LEU A 475 -53.86 -0.81 17.19
N ASP A 476 -53.73 -2.06 17.63
CA ASP A 476 -54.67 -3.14 17.30
C ASP A 476 -56.09 -2.86 17.86
N GLU A 477 -56.21 -2.36 19.10
CA GLU A 477 -57.50 -1.94 19.64
C GLU A 477 -58.13 -0.78 18.84
N TYR A 478 -57.31 0.21 18.45
CA TYR A 478 -57.73 1.30 17.58
C TYR A 478 -58.19 0.80 16.20
N GLU A 479 -57.47 -0.11 15.56
CA GLU A 479 -57.82 -0.65 14.25
C GLU A 479 -59.10 -1.52 14.31
N ARG A 480 -59.30 -2.26 15.41
CA ARG A 480 -60.54 -2.99 15.70
C ARG A 480 -61.74 -2.05 15.90
N GLU A 481 -61.60 -0.94 16.62
CA GLU A 481 -62.70 0.01 16.80
C GLU A 481 -63.01 0.80 15.53
N GLN A 482 -61.97 1.19 14.77
CA GLN A 482 -62.14 1.81 13.46
C GLN A 482 -62.84 0.90 12.45
N ALA A 483 -62.63 -0.42 12.51
CA ALA A 483 -63.38 -1.38 11.69
C ALA A 483 -64.88 -1.37 12.02
N LYS A 484 -65.26 -1.32 13.31
CA LYS A 484 -66.67 -1.20 13.75
C LYS A 484 -67.28 0.13 13.30
N ASN A 485 -66.54 1.23 13.41
CA ASN A 485 -67.01 2.55 12.98
C ASN A 485 -67.27 2.59 11.47
N ARG A 486 -66.38 2.01 10.64
CA ARG A 486 -66.61 1.86 9.20
C ARG A 486 -67.86 1.03 8.91
N GLN A 487 -67.98 -0.18 9.46
CA GLN A 487 -69.17 -1.03 9.26
C GLN A 487 -70.45 -0.30 9.67
N ARG A 488 -70.49 0.35 10.84
CA ARG A 488 -71.68 1.05 11.32
C ARG A 488 -72.01 2.29 10.48
N ASN A 489 -71.01 2.98 9.94
CA ASN A 489 -71.21 4.06 8.96
C ASN A 489 -71.70 3.54 7.60
N GLU A 490 -71.28 2.35 7.17
CA GLU A 490 -71.78 1.66 5.96
C GLU A 490 -73.24 1.21 6.13
N GLU A 491 -73.59 0.59 7.27
CA GLU A 491 -74.98 0.24 7.61
C GLU A 491 -75.90 1.46 7.71
N LEU A 492 -75.38 2.62 8.14
CA LEU A 492 -76.13 3.88 8.18
C LEU A 492 -76.32 4.47 6.77
N ARG A 493 -75.33 4.33 5.88
CA ARG A 493 -75.47 4.70 4.46
C ARG A 493 -76.50 3.82 3.77
N HIS A 494 -76.35 2.49 3.84
CA HIS A 494 -77.32 1.55 3.24
C HIS A 494 -78.76 1.81 3.73
N ARG A 495 -78.97 2.06 5.03
CA ARG A 495 -80.30 2.39 5.56
C ARG A 495 -80.85 3.72 5.04
N TYR A 496 -80.00 4.71 4.81
CA TYR A 496 -80.40 5.97 4.17
C TYR A 496 -80.69 5.78 2.68
N ASP A 497 -79.83 5.07 1.96
CA ASP A 497 -79.95 4.85 0.52
C ASP A 497 -81.22 4.04 0.19
N THR A 498 -81.51 2.96 0.93
CA THR A 498 -82.77 2.21 0.81
C THR A 498 -84.01 3.06 1.13
N ALA A 499 -83.93 3.97 2.11
CA ALA A 499 -85.05 4.88 2.40
C ALA A 499 -85.26 5.94 1.30
N VAL A 500 -84.17 6.36 0.63
CA VAL A 500 -84.22 7.24 -0.54
C VAL A 500 -84.78 6.49 -1.76
N GLU A 501 -84.43 5.20 -1.94
CA GLU A 501 -84.99 4.35 -3.00
C GLU A 501 -86.50 4.11 -2.81
N ASP A 502 -86.95 3.86 -1.58
CA ASP A 502 -88.37 3.69 -1.21
C ASP A 502 -89.22 4.95 -1.50
N GLU A 503 -88.76 6.14 -1.10
CA GLU A 503 -89.44 7.40 -1.45
C GLU A 503 -89.39 7.72 -2.96
N ASN A 504 -88.30 7.36 -3.64
CA ASN A 504 -88.20 7.44 -5.10
C ASN A 504 -89.15 6.47 -5.80
N TYR A 505 -89.38 5.28 -5.24
CA TYR A 505 -90.32 4.29 -5.77
C TYR A 505 -91.76 4.80 -5.65
N LYS A 506 -92.16 5.23 -4.44
CA LYS A 506 -93.50 5.81 -4.18
C LYS A 506 -93.80 6.98 -5.10
N SER A 507 -92.86 7.90 -5.30
CA SER A 507 -93.08 9.07 -6.16
C SER A 507 -93.23 8.75 -7.66
N ARG A 508 -92.84 7.56 -8.11
CA ARG A 508 -93.06 7.09 -9.49
C ARG A 508 -94.33 6.26 -9.63
N ASN A 509 -94.59 5.39 -8.65
CA ASN A 509 -95.54 4.28 -8.76
C ASN A 509 -96.82 4.44 -7.91
N CYS A 510 -96.86 5.45 -7.04
CA CYS A 510 -98.01 5.71 -6.15
C CYS A 510 -98.69 7.06 -6.41
N ARG A 511 -99.98 7.11 -6.13
CA ARG A 511 -100.84 8.31 -6.26
C ARG A 511 -101.76 8.47 -5.06
N HIS A 512 -102.25 9.68 -4.84
CA HIS A 512 -103.22 9.97 -3.79
C HIS A 512 -104.65 9.71 -4.28
N CYS A 513 -105.42 8.90 -3.55
CA CYS A 513 -106.84 8.72 -3.82
C CYS A 513 -107.60 10.05 -3.65
N PRO A 514 -108.35 10.55 -4.66
CA PRO A 514 -109.03 11.85 -4.58
C PRO A 514 -110.00 11.99 -3.40
N SER A 515 -110.66 10.90 -2.99
CA SER A 515 -111.71 10.95 -1.96
C SER A 515 -111.20 10.89 -0.52
N CYS A 516 -110.01 10.35 -0.26
CA CYS A 516 -109.48 10.17 1.09
C CYS A 516 -107.98 10.54 1.28
N ASN A 517 -107.33 11.04 0.21
CA ASN A 517 -105.92 11.41 0.16
C ASN A 517 -104.91 10.30 0.54
N ARG A 518 -105.36 9.04 0.65
CA ARG A 518 -104.48 7.89 0.94
C ARG A 518 -103.60 7.57 -0.26
N VAL A 519 -102.33 7.26 0.00
CA VAL A 519 -101.38 6.76 -1.01
C VAL A 519 -101.81 5.36 -1.45
N VAL A 520 -101.95 5.17 -2.76
CA VAL A 520 -102.31 3.92 -3.43
C VAL A 520 -101.25 3.59 -4.48
N GLU A 521 -100.85 2.32 -4.55
CA GLU A 521 -99.92 1.77 -5.53
C GLU A 521 -100.69 1.04 -6.63
N ARG A 522 -100.20 1.04 -7.88
CA ARG A 522 -100.80 0.31 -9.01
C ARG A 522 -100.00 -0.95 -9.30
N MET A 523 -100.50 -2.09 -8.80
CA MET A 523 -99.85 -3.39 -8.93
C MET A 523 -99.73 -3.86 -10.38
N GLU A 524 -100.81 -3.77 -11.17
CA GLU A 524 -100.86 -3.97 -12.63
C GLU A 524 -102.29 -3.66 -13.15
N GLY A 525 -102.52 -3.71 -14.47
CA GLY A 525 -103.88 -3.72 -15.04
C GLY A 525 -104.47 -2.36 -15.46
N CYS A 526 -105.80 -2.22 -15.29
CA CYS A 526 -106.62 -1.12 -15.83
C CYS A 526 -106.24 0.27 -15.28
N GLU A 527 -106.79 1.33 -15.89
CA GLU A 527 -106.68 2.71 -15.37
C GLU A 527 -107.79 3.07 -14.36
N SER A 528 -108.86 2.28 -14.29
CA SER A 528 -109.88 2.40 -13.24
C SER A 528 -109.41 1.64 -11.99
N MET A 529 -109.37 2.34 -10.86
CA MET A 529 -108.84 1.87 -9.58
C MET A 529 -109.87 2.04 -8.48
N ILE A 530 -109.89 1.13 -7.49
CA ILE A 530 -110.77 1.22 -6.32
C ILE A 530 -109.91 1.45 -5.08
N CYS A 531 -110.22 2.45 -4.26
CA CYS A 531 -109.39 2.78 -3.11
C CYS A 531 -109.47 1.69 -2.02
N GLY A 532 -108.45 0.83 -1.98
CA GLY A 532 -108.32 -0.26 -1.02
C GLY A 532 -108.71 -1.63 -1.55
N GLN A 533 -109.00 -1.79 -2.85
CA GLN A 533 -109.37 -3.09 -3.42
C GLN A 533 -108.85 -3.26 -4.85
N ASP A 534 -108.37 -4.47 -5.19
CA ASP A 534 -108.06 -4.82 -6.58
C ASP A 534 -109.33 -4.80 -7.45
N TYR A 535 -109.26 -4.18 -8.63
CA TYR A 535 -110.39 -4.09 -9.57
C TYR A 535 -110.95 -5.46 -10.00
N HIS A 536 -110.14 -6.53 -9.92
CA HIS A 536 -110.56 -7.90 -10.22
C HIS A 536 -110.92 -8.75 -8.99
N GLY A 537 -110.79 -8.21 -7.79
CA GLY A 537 -111.13 -8.88 -6.52
C GLY A 537 -110.09 -9.92 -6.07
N GLY A 538 -109.56 -9.73 -4.85
CA GLY A 538 -108.62 -10.68 -4.24
C GLY A 538 -107.94 -10.06 -3.02
N ASN A 539 -107.27 -8.93 -3.21
CA ASN A 539 -106.69 -8.14 -2.14
C ASN A 539 -107.68 -7.06 -1.68
N ILE A 540 -108.07 -7.10 -0.40
CA ILE A 540 -108.85 -6.04 0.26
C ILE A 540 -107.98 -5.45 1.36
N GLN A 541 -107.57 -4.21 1.16
CA GLN A 541 -106.82 -3.40 2.11
C GLN A 541 -107.73 -2.35 2.75
N SER A 542 -107.20 -1.60 3.72
CA SER A 542 -107.92 -0.42 4.21
C SER A 542 -107.91 0.69 3.15
N GLY A 543 -109.08 1.25 2.85
CA GLY A 543 -109.28 2.34 1.89
C GLY A 543 -110.71 2.86 2.00
N CYS A 544 -111.10 3.84 1.18
CA CYS A 544 -112.46 4.41 1.22
C CYS A 544 -113.48 3.68 0.33
N GLY A 545 -113.05 2.72 -0.50
CA GLY A 545 -113.92 1.96 -1.40
C GLY A 545 -114.32 2.67 -2.70
N GLU A 546 -113.96 3.95 -2.85
CA GLU A 546 -114.39 4.76 -4.00
C GLU A 546 -113.55 4.49 -5.26
N GLU A 547 -114.22 4.52 -6.42
CA GLU A 547 -113.63 4.36 -7.75
C GLU A 547 -112.98 5.67 -8.24
N PHE A 548 -111.82 5.59 -8.91
CA PHE A 548 -111.15 6.74 -9.52
C PHE A 548 -110.23 6.36 -10.70
N THR A 549 -110.02 7.30 -11.62
CA THR A 549 -109.06 7.15 -12.73
C THR A 549 -107.63 7.40 -12.26
N TRP A 550 -106.72 6.45 -12.48
CA TRP A 550 -105.32 6.54 -12.07
C TRP A 550 -104.61 7.80 -12.59
N ASN A 551 -104.83 8.15 -13.86
CA ASN A 551 -104.13 9.27 -14.50
C ASN A 551 -104.57 10.65 -13.97
N GLU A 552 -105.79 10.74 -13.42
CA GLU A 552 -106.39 11.98 -12.89
C GLU A 552 -106.06 12.21 -11.40
N ALA A 553 -105.66 11.15 -10.68
CA ALA A 553 -105.25 11.21 -9.28
C ALA A 553 -103.88 11.89 -9.09
N GLU A 554 -103.67 12.60 -7.97
CA GLU A 554 -102.44 13.37 -7.75
C GLU A 554 -101.18 12.51 -7.55
N GLN A 555 -100.08 12.96 -8.16
CA GLN A 555 -98.68 12.58 -7.92
C GLN A 555 -98.32 12.40 -6.43
N TYR A 556 -97.91 11.21 -5.95
CA TYR A 556 -97.21 11.16 -4.66
C TYR A 556 -95.90 11.97 -4.75
N GLN A 557 -95.71 12.93 -3.84
CA GLN A 557 -94.48 13.72 -3.75
C GLN A 557 -93.57 13.12 -2.69
N ALA A 558 -92.33 12.78 -3.07
CA ALA A 558 -91.35 12.16 -2.18
C ALA A 558 -91.09 13.03 -0.95
N SER A 559 -91.17 12.41 0.23
CA SER A 559 -90.84 13.06 1.50
C SER A 559 -89.33 13.28 1.61
N SER A 560 -88.90 14.39 2.20
CA SER A 560 -87.47 14.66 2.40
C SER A 560 -86.86 13.71 3.44
N VAL A 561 -86.26 12.60 2.99
CA VAL A 561 -85.54 11.65 3.83
C VAL A 561 -84.43 12.40 4.57
N ARG A 562 -84.55 12.48 5.90
CA ARG A 562 -83.54 13.12 6.74
C ARG A 562 -82.28 12.26 6.75
N LYS A 563 -81.24 12.72 6.04
CA LYS A 563 -79.91 12.13 6.15
C LYS A 563 -79.46 12.21 7.61
N SER A 564 -79.04 11.08 8.18
CA SER A 564 -78.51 11.08 9.55
C SER A 564 -77.28 11.98 9.61
N THR A 565 -77.28 12.89 10.58
CA THR A 565 -76.10 13.68 10.96
C THR A 565 -75.13 12.89 11.83
N GLU A 566 -75.52 11.70 12.30
CA GLU A 566 -74.69 10.79 13.08
C GLU A 566 -73.79 9.93 12.17
N THR A 567 -72.86 10.57 11.45
CA THR A 567 -71.63 9.86 11.05
C THR A 567 -70.80 9.66 12.30
N ILE A 568 -70.43 8.42 12.62
CA ILE A 568 -69.51 8.16 13.72
C ILE A 568 -68.13 8.61 13.26
N ASN A 569 -67.59 9.62 13.95
CA ASN A 569 -66.28 10.17 13.63
C ASN A 569 -65.19 9.14 13.93
N ASP A 570 -64.19 9.13 13.06
CA ASP A 570 -62.96 8.37 13.27
C ASP A 570 -62.30 8.80 14.60
N LEU A 571 -61.87 7.83 15.39
CA LEU A 571 -61.10 8.11 16.61
C LEU A 571 -59.73 8.72 16.24
N PRO A 572 -59.12 9.55 17.11
CA PRO A 572 -57.74 9.95 16.92
C PRO A 572 -56.84 8.71 17.00
N ARG A 573 -55.90 8.57 16.05
CA ARG A 573 -54.91 7.49 16.07
C ARG A 573 -54.03 7.62 17.32
N PRO A 574 -53.72 6.55 18.07
CA PRO A 574 -52.73 6.62 19.13
C PRO A 574 -51.38 7.09 18.59
N GLU A 575 -50.82 8.14 19.17
CA GLU A 575 -49.50 8.65 18.79
C GLU A 575 -48.38 7.75 19.35
N SER A 576 -47.32 7.57 18.56
CA SER A 576 -46.10 6.90 19.04
C SER A 576 -45.27 7.87 19.87
N SER A 577 -44.92 7.49 21.10
CA SER A 577 -44.05 8.29 21.99
C SER A 577 -42.58 8.39 21.55
N LEU A 578 -42.25 7.88 20.35
CA LEU A 578 -40.92 7.98 19.78
C LEU A 578 -40.68 9.39 19.26
N ILE A 579 -39.64 10.02 19.81
CA ILE A 579 -39.01 11.21 19.24
C ILE A 579 -38.51 10.87 17.83
N VAL A 580 -38.68 11.80 16.89
CA VAL A 580 -38.26 11.68 15.50
C VAL A 580 -37.19 12.74 15.22
N HIS A 581 -36.09 12.33 14.60
CA HIS A 581 -35.05 13.22 14.12
C HIS A 581 -35.30 13.51 12.63
N ASP A 582 -36.11 14.53 12.35
CA ASP A 582 -36.55 14.85 10.98
C ASP A 582 -35.37 15.12 10.04
N ASN A 583 -35.47 14.59 8.81
CA ASN A 583 -34.44 14.64 7.76
C ASN A 583 -33.11 13.91 8.08
N ILE A 584 -33.02 13.19 9.20
CA ILE A 584 -31.82 12.42 9.57
C ILE A 584 -32.10 10.93 9.37
N THR A 585 -31.42 10.32 8.39
CA THR A 585 -31.50 8.89 8.07
C THR A 585 -30.42 8.08 8.76
N CYS A 586 -30.74 6.85 9.16
CA CYS A 586 -29.78 5.89 9.70
C CYS A 586 -28.95 5.24 8.57
N ASP A 587 -27.62 5.25 8.64
CA ASP A 587 -26.77 4.60 7.63
C ASP A 587 -26.88 3.06 7.61
N GLY A 588 -27.40 2.46 8.68
CA GLY A 588 -27.56 1.00 8.82
C GLY A 588 -28.91 0.44 8.33
N CYS A 589 -29.91 1.28 8.05
CA CYS A 589 -31.22 0.85 7.53
C CYS A 589 -31.91 1.85 6.59
N HIS A 590 -31.34 3.03 6.38
CA HIS A 590 -31.81 4.15 5.54
C HIS A 590 -33.16 4.77 5.91
N GLU A 591 -33.83 4.27 6.94
CA GLU A 591 -35.02 4.88 7.56
C GLU A 591 -34.67 6.15 8.36
N ILE A 592 -35.66 7.03 8.54
CA ILE A 592 -35.58 8.20 9.43
C ILE A 592 -35.32 7.72 10.87
N VAL A 593 -34.38 8.37 11.55
CA VAL A 593 -34.02 8.03 12.94
C VAL A 593 -35.17 8.35 13.89
N ARG A 594 -35.57 7.33 14.66
CA ARG A 594 -36.59 7.40 15.70
C ARG A 594 -36.00 6.85 17.00
N GLY A 595 -36.40 7.43 18.12
CA GLY A 595 -35.76 7.15 19.41
C GLY A 595 -34.34 7.73 19.44
N ILE A 596 -33.39 7.07 20.10
CA ILE A 596 -32.04 7.63 20.28
C ILE A 596 -31.26 7.63 18.94
N ARG A 597 -30.66 8.78 18.62
CA ARG A 597 -29.70 8.99 17.53
C ARG A 597 -28.26 8.79 18.04
N PHE A 598 -27.44 8.05 17.28
CA PHE A 598 -26.06 7.72 17.62
C PHE A 598 -25.11 8.22 16.53
N ASP A 599 -24.38 9.29 16.81
CA ASP A 599 -23.45 9.94 15.90
C ASP A 599 -22.02 9.43 16.11
N CYS A 600 -21.37 8.85 15.10
CA CYS A 600 -19.97 8.49 15.23
C CYS A 600 -19.10 9.74 15.26
N VAL A 601 -18.34 9.97 16.34
CA VAL A 601 -17.49 11.18 16.41
C VAL A 601 -16.27 11.10 15.48
N HIS A 602 -15.82 9.89 15.13
CA HIS A 602 -14.64 9.64 14.29
C HIS A 602 -14.93 9.55 12.79
N CYS A 603 -16.18 9.71 12.36
CA CYS A 603 -16.55 9.69 10.95
C CYS A 603 -17.25 11.01 10.52
N PRO A 604 -17.15 11.42 9.24
CA PRO A 604 -17.81 12.65 8.78
C PRO A 604 -19.34 12.54 8.83
N SER A 605 -19.89 11.47 8.26
CA SER A 605 -21.33 11.31 7.99
C SER A 605 -22.06 10.32 8.91
N LEU A 606 -21.36 9.37 9.55
CA LEU A 606 -21.99 8.15 10.08
C LEU A 606 -22.95 8.36 11.27
N ILE A 607 -24.22 7.95 11.09
CA ILE A 607 -25.32 8.02 12.06
C ILE A 607 -26.06 6.69 12.12
N PHE A 608 -26.37 6.20 13.33
CA PHE A 608 -27.26 5.06 13.54
C PHE A 608 -28.48 5.41 14.41
N CYS A 609 -29.60 4.73 14.18
CA CYS A 609 -30.72 4.67 15.13
C CYS A 609 -30.51 3.55 16.17
N GLU A 610 -31.26 3.60 17.27
CA GLU A 610 -31.25 2.59 18.34
C GLU A 610 -31.42 1.13 17.87
N LYS A 611 -32.12 0.89 16.75
CA LYS A 611 -32.31 -0.46 16.19
C LYS A 611 -31.09 -0.98 15.42
N CYS A 612 -30.26 -0.08 14.92
CA CYS A 612 -29.02 -0.40 14.18
C CYS A 612 -27.79 -0.35 15.07
N GLU A 613 -27.81 0.46 16.14
CA GLU A 613 -26.68 0.73 17.04
C GLU A 613 -25.87 -0.54 17.40
N GLN A 614 -26.49 -1.53 18.02
CA GLN A 614 -25.76 -2.68 18.56
C GLN A 614 -25.08 -3.51 17.46
N ARG A 615 -25.72 -3.66 16.29
CA ARG A 615 -25.19 -4.44 15.17
C ARG A 615 -24.07 -3.71 14.44
N PHE A 616 -24.28 -2.44 14.11
CA PHE A 616 -23.39 -1.72 13.21
C PHE A 616 -22.24 -1.00 13.93
N THR A 617 -22.41 -0.54 15.17
CA THR A 617 -21.29 0.04 15.96
C THR A 617 -20.20 -0.98 16.25
N LEU A 618 -20.56 -2.24 16.50
CA LEU A 618 -19.61 -3.34 16.71
C LEU A 618 -18.89 -3.73 15.42
N ALA A 619 -19.61 -3.89 14.30
CA ALA A 619 -19.00 -4.18 13.00
C ALA A 619 -18.00 -3.09 12.59
N HIS A 620 -18.44 -1.84 12.61
CA HIS A 620 -17.64 -0.68 12.24
C HIS A 620 -16.42 -0.46 13.16
N SER A 621 -16.54 -0.76 14.46
CA SER A 621 -15.39 -0.73 15.39
C SER A 621 -14.37 -1.84 15.10
N ASN A 622 -14.78 -2.97 14.54
CA ASN A 622 -13.89 -4.09 14.21
C ASN A 622 -13.19 -3.88 12.86
N GLU A 623 -13.87 -3.30 11.88
CA GLU A 623 -13.28 -2.87 10.60
C GLU A 623 -12.10 -1.91 10.84
N ASN A 624 -12.30 -0.88 11.64
CA ASN A 624 -11.27 0.12 11.93
C ASN A 624 -10.16 -0.40 12.87
N ARG A 625 -10.47 -1.36 13.77
CA ARG A 625 -9.44 -2.10 14.53
C ARG A 625 -8.50 -2.90 13.63
N ASN A 626 -9.01 -3.52 12.56
CA ASN A 626 -8.18 -4.23 11.59
C ASN A 626 -7.29 -3.26 10.79
N ALA A 627 -7.69 -1.99 10.65
CA ALA A 627 -6.87 -0.90 10.14
C ALA A 627 -5.94 -0.24 11.20
N GLY A 628 -5.83 -0.81 12.40
CA GLY A 628 -4.95 -0.30 13.46
C GLY A 628 -5.44 0.98 14.16
N GLN A 629 -6.72 1.35 13.99
CA GLN A 629 -7.37 2.46 14.68
C GLN A 629 -7.98 2.01 16.02
N GLN A 630 -8.53 2.94 16.81
CA GLN A 630 -9.14 2.63 18.12
C GLN A 630 -10.62 2.21 17.95
N GLN A 631 -11.32 1.91 19.05
CA GLN A 631 -12.77 1.70 18.98
C GLN A 631 -13.49 3.01 18.74
N HIS A 632 -14.51 3.01 17.88
CA HIS A 632 -15.25 4.22 17.57
C HIS A 632 -16.22 4.58 18.70
N VAL A 633 -16.13 5.83 19.14
CA VAL A 633 -17.03 6.46 20.11
C VAL A 633 -18.23 7.07 19.39
N PHE A 634 -19.40 7.02 20.03
CA PHE A 634 -20.65 7.58 19.50
C PHE A 634 -21.26 8.60 20.47
N ARG A 635 -21.61 9.79 19.97
CA ARG A 635 -22.42 10.79 20.70
C ARG A 635 -23.88 10.35 20.67
N LEU A 636 -24.47 10.20 21.86
CA LEU A 636 -25.91 9.97 22.01
C LEU A 636 -26.63 11.31 21.92
N ILE A 637 -27.70 11.35 21.14
CA ILE A 637 -28.61 12.48 20.99
C ILE A 637 -30.01 11.91 21.25
N MET A 638 -30.68 12.37 22.31
CA MET A 638 -31.97 11.81 22.74
C MET A 638 -33.16 12.63 22.25
N THR A 639 -32.94 13.92 21.99
CA THR A 639 -33.90 14.87 21.46
C THR A 639 -33.24 15.74 20.37
N PRO A 640 -33.99 16.26 19.37
CA PRO A 640 -33.45 17.23 18.41
C PRO A 640 -32.90 18.53 19.04
N PHE A 641 -33.27 18.84 20.29
CA PHE A 641 -32.73 20.00 21.02
C PHE A 641 -31.33 19.75 21.57
N ASP A 642 -30.93 18.49 21.77
CA ASP A 642 -29.58 18.10 22.19
C ASP A 642 -28.53 18.26 21.07
N GLU A 643 -28.94 18.76 19.90
CA GLU A 643 -28.07 19.08 18.76
C GLU A 643 -27.52 20.53 18.81
N ILE A 644 -28.01 21.35 19.73
CA ILE A 644 -27.71 22.80 19.83
C ILE A 644 -26.56 23.09 20.84
N LEU A 645 -25.97 22.05 21.44
CA LEU A 645 -24.90 22.08 22.46
C LEU A 645 -23.66 21.27 22.05
#